data_AF-E4WZV3-F1
#
_entry.id   AF-E4WZV3-F1
#
_cell.length_a   1.000
_cell.length_b   1.000
_cell.length_c   1.000
_cell.angle_alpha   90.00
_cell.angle_beta   90.00
_cell.angle_gamma   90.00
#
_symmetry.space_group_name_H-M   'P 1'
#
loop_
_entity.id
_entity.type
_entity.pdbx_description
1 polymer ?
#
loop_
_entity_poly.entity_id
_entity_poly.type
_entity_poly.pdbx_seq_one_letter_code
_entity_poly.pdbx_strand_id
1 'polypeptide(L)'
;MLEATEENPLPSYEPIKSFKSCCYFQKFYISSMLVKKLSNIIRQYVEGRAEKLPPKEGYSILINILLESGNYIGAMELVANALPSLRAIESVIKRRSESEGNSKQLTSQQKTIKTYTNNVGLVFAGALRLCHDYVLLESDLCSKIFDGFRRLLVGTDPLECFSAERVMLFYVYELYGCTKQKESQNETWKAMLTKIKIAHDKIAPPTATNFKYSTEIYDDMMKIHLADIYKIRKWCKKNISDGVEKAEENRFSIASAILISVCSPNTPNARSNELAKLAADVTSVVPTLAQEWLGILQAIMPKMEAVSKSYSDVLHRIDTGTIRAAEQMAVLYGILIARNVVKLADVLQIVFSALSRTYANGPSADSVREKETRKLQKLCCEFMLFLLRSNPPKDMLTQSVDRHLLRACQASLDFQGCLVLALRILMVLSSEAMLSGLPGSQDQFKIFMLGVDQYKNVDTKSLLDTGKVRDMAEFASKILKAICSEGWVKEKSLLNGDNLVKAIGNLRPQQAHIILQLLCYPENYQEDLQMKEYGGYIEGILKNLDIWTLRQSRLLLLFIFKHTEGHGGFAPGRLASTVAKLTTDIIQTSPISRHQKFQITGLAKDIPNVWLLANLIANLPEAVHLKVHSSTTLLLETGIKVDFILKIICTNIELSNNFKLLNIFKVGRDTNSNLQLPFLNLILVCIEDHEKERKSLIDKLIEQMQHCVEEYMRDSKTGRSQKEEDAKRDNLVQNIQLRLSLIGGMFKTVLLHRNRT
;
A
#
# COMPACT_ATOMS: atom_id res chain seq x y z
N MET A 1 19.66 0.71 -25.02
CA MET A 1 18.64 0.31 -24.01
C MET A 1 18.18 -1.14 -24.15
N LEU A 2 17.73 -1.58 -25.33
CA LEU A 2 17.27 -2.97 -25.55
C LEU A 2 18.38 -3.96 -25.97
N GLU A 3 19.60 -3.47 -26.18
CA GLU A 3 20.79 -4.23 -26.62
C GLU A 3 21.86 -4.35 -25.52
N ALA A 4 21.53 -4.10 -24.25
CA ALA A 4 22.51 -4.21 -23.17
C ALA A 4 23.04 -5.67 -23.07
N THR A 5 24.35 -5.85 -23.07
CA THR A 5 25.01 -7.15 -22.93
C THR A 5 25.56 -7.31 -21.51
N GLU A 6 25.85 -8.54 -21.08
CA GLU A 6 26.50 -8.82 -19.78
C GLU A 6 27.82 -8.03 -19.58
N GLU A 7 28.49 -7.64 -20.68
CA GLU A 7 29.74 -6.87 -20.67
C GLU A 7 29.55 -5.35 -20.59
N ASN A 8 28.33 -4.83 -20.76
CA ASN A 8 28.05 -3.38 -20.71
C ASN A 8 26.73 -3.11 -19.97
N PRO A 9 26.74 -3.08 -18.62
CA PRO A 9 25.56 -3.34 -17.80
C PRO A 9 24.57 -2.19 -17.68
N LEU A 10 24.80 -1.05 -18.34
CA LEU A 10 23.89 0.09 -18.27
C LEU A 10 23.77 0.72 -19.66
N PRO A 11 22.55 0.96 -20.21
CA PRO A 11 22.41 2.07 -21.14
C PRO A 11 23.00 3.31 -20.44
N SER A 12 23.74 4.17 -21.17
CA SER A 12 24.30 5.41 -20.60
C SER A 12 23.30 6.04 -19.65
N TYR A 13 23.72 6.56 -18.50
CA TYR A 13 22.77 7.03 -17.48
C TYR A 13 21.88 8.20 -17.98
N GLU A 14 22.31 8.84 -19.07
CA GLU A 14 21.71 10.04 -19.68
C GLU A 14 20.32 9.88 -20.29
N PRO A 15 19.96 8.84 -21.08
CA PRO A 15 18.63 8.69 -21.65
C PRO A 15 17.59 8.39 -20.57
N ILE A 16 17.95 7.70 -19.47
CA ILE A 16 17.05 7.50 -18.33
C ILE A 16 16.84 8.81 -17.57
N LYS A 17 17.90 9.61 -17.37
CA LYS A 17 17.80 10.94 -16.75
C LYS A 17 16.92 11.89 -17.59
N SER A 18 17.14 11.90 -18.91
CA SER A 18 16.37 12.68 -19.88
C SER A 18 14.92 12.21 -19.98
N PHE A 19 14.68 10.91 -19.84
CA PHE A 19 13.33 10.37 -19.75
C PHE A 19 12.60 10.87 -18.49
N LYS A 20 13.29 10.93 -17.35
CA LYS A 20 12.70 11.39 -16.08
C LYS A 20 12.28 12.86 -16.11
N SER A 21 12.93 13.71 -16.91
CA SER A 21 12.55 15.11 -17.09
C SER A 21 11.39 15.33 -18.08
N CYS A 22 10.99 14.31 -18.85
CA CYS A 22 9.87 14.42 -19.79
C CYS A 22 8.52 14.62 -19.09
N CYS A 23 7.56 15.24 -19.79
CA CYS A 23 6.19 15.37 -19.29
C CYS A 23 5.46 14.02 -19.29
N TYR A 24 4.31 13.92 -18.60
CA TYR A 24 3.53 12.68 -18.51
C TYR A 24 3.19 12.09 -19.90
N PHE A 25 2.69 12.91 -20.83
CA PHE A 25 2.32 12.45 -22.17
C PHE A 25 3.50 11.91 -22.98
N GLN A 26 4.67 12.57 -22.89
CA GLN A 26 5.90 12.10 -23.52
C GLN A 26 6.37 10.78 -22.93
N LYS A 27 6.35 10.64 -21.59
CA LYS A 27 6.69 9.40 -20.89
C LYS A 27 5.77 8.25 -21.32
N PHE A 28 4.47 8.51 -21.38
CA PHE A 28 3.48 7.54 -21.84
C PHE A 28 3.69 7.12 -23.30
N TYR A 29 3.94 8.07 -24.20
CA TYR A 29 4.18 7.79 -25.62
C TYR A 29 5.47 6.98 -25.85
N ILE A 30 6.59 7.41 -25.26
CA ILE A 30 7.90 6.76 -25.40
C ILE A 30 7.83 5.33 -24.84
N SER A 31 7.25 5.16 -23.64
CA SER A 31 7.12 3.84 -23.02
C SER A 31 6.26 2.89 -23.87
N SER A 32 5.17 3.38 -24.46
CA SER A 32 4.32 2.59 -25.37
C SER A 32 5.05 2.19 -26.66
N MET A 33 5.91 3.06 -27.21
CA MET A 33 6.74 2.73 -28.37
C MET A 33 7.79 1.65 -28.04
N LEU A 34 8.38 1.71 -26.85
CA LEU A 34 9.34 0.69 -26.41
C LEU A 34 8.68 -0.69 -26.22
N VAL A 35 7.43 -0.74 -25.73
CA VAL A 35 6.63 -1.98 -25.67
C VAL A 35 6.50 -2.60 -27.06
N LYS A 36 6.05 -1.83 -28.05
CA LYS A 36 5.91 -2.31 -29.44
C LYS A 36 7.23 -2.83 -29.99
N LYS A 37 8.34 -2.11 -29.75
CA LYS A 37 9.68 -2.51 -30.22
C LYS A 37 10.13 -3.83 -29.59
N LEU A 38 10.05 -3.97 -28.26
CA LEU A 38 10.48 -5.19 -27.58
C LEU A 38 9.59 -6.40 -27.98
N SER A 39 8.28 -6.22 -28.04
CA SER A 39 7.37 -7.28 -28.50
C SER A 39 7.70 -7.75 -29.93
N ASN A 40 8.08 -6.83 -30.82
CA ASN A 40 8.47 -7.18 -32.18
C ASN A 40 9.79 -7.97 -32.24
N ILE A 41 10.79 -7.61 -31.44
CA ILE A 41 12.08 -8.34 -31.38
C ILE A 41 11.86 -9.79 -30.95
N ILE A 42 11.05 -10.02 -29.92
CA ILE A 42 10.77 -11.37 -29.41
C ILE A 42 10.01 -12.19 -30.46
N ARG A 43 9.03 -11.58 -31.12
CA ARG A 43 8.29 -12.22 -32.20
C ARG A 43 9.21 -12.60 -33.36
N GLN A 44 10.09 -11.71 -33.80
CA GLN A 44 11.08 -11.98 -34.84
C GLN A 44 12.01 -13.13 -34.46
N TYR A 45 12.40 -13.25 -33.19
CA TYR A 45 13.19 -14.39 -32.73
C TYR A 45 12.42 -15.72 -32.84
N VAL A 46 11.16 -15.75 -32.41
CA VAL A 46 10.30 -16.95 -32.50
C VAL A 46 10.08 -17.37 -33.95
N GLU A 47 9.95 -16.41 -34.86
CA GLU A 47 9.83 -16.63 -36.30
C GLU A 47 11.17 -16.99 -36.99
N GLY A 48 12.28 -17.00 -36.26
CA GLY A 48 13.60 -17.31 -36.78
C GLY A 48 14.29 -16.17 -37.53
N ARG A 49 13.73 -14.95 -37.52
CA ARG A 49 14.27 -13.75 -38.17
C ARG A 49 15.30 -12.99 -37.32
N ALA A 50 15.39 -13.29 -36.03
CA ALA A 50 16.39 -12.73 -35.13
C ALA A 50 17.26 -13.83 -34.50
N GLU A 51 18.55 -13.53 -34.35
CA GLU A 51 19.54 -14.47 -33.81
C GLU A 51 19.70 -14.41 -32.29
N LYS A 52 19.44 -13.24 -31.69
CA LYS A 52 19.65 -13.01 -30.25
C LYS A 52 18.35 -12.69 -29.53
N LEU A 53 18.19 -13.27 -28.33
CA LEU A 53 17.11 -12.94 -27.41
C LEU A 53 17.44 -11.65 -26.65
N PRO A 54 16.43 -10.82 -26.32
CA PRO A 54 16.65 -9.71 -25.41
C PRO A 54 17.11 -10.19 -24.03
N PRO A 55 18.07 -9.53 -23.38
CA PRO A 55 18.49 -9.87 -22.01
C PRO A 55 17.33 -9.65 -21.02
N LYS A 56 17.36 -10.36 -19.87
CA LYS A 56 16.39 -10.18 -18.77
C LYS A 56 16.34 -8.72 -18.30
N GLU A 57 17.51 -8.09 -18.24
CA GLU A 57 17.74 -6.71 -17.81
C GLU A 57 16.96 -5.73 -18.70
N GLY A 58 16.85 -6.03 -20.00
CA GLY A 58 16.06 -5.24 -20.95
C GLY A 58 14.58 -5.19 -20.60
N TYR A 59 13.97 -6.33 -20.26
CA TYR A 59 12.58 -6.38 -19.78
C TYR A 59 12.41 -5.64 -18.46
N SER A 60 13.34 -5.85 -17.52
CA SER A 60 13.35 -5.20 -16.21
C SER A 60 13.39 -3.67 -16.35
N ILE A 61 14.26 -3.13 -17.21
CA ILE A 61 14.37 -1.69 -17.44
C ILE A 61 13.08 -1.14 -18.06
N LEU A 62 12.51 -1.83 -19.05
CA LEU A 62 11.27 -1.39 -19.68
C LEU A 62 10.09 -1.39 -18.71
N ILE A 63 9.95 -2.43 -17.88
CA ILE A 63 8.95 -2.48 -16.82
C ILE A 63 9.12 -1.30 -15.85
N ASN A 64 10.34 -1.00 -15.39
CA ASN A 64 10.58 0.15 -14.53
C ASN A 64 10.11 1.45 -15.18
N ILE A 65 10.41 1.63 -16.47
CA ILE A 65 9.97 2.81 -17.25
C ILE A 65 8.45 2.89 -17.31
N LEU A 66 7.77 1.78 -17.61
CA LEU A 66 6.30 1.74 -17.70
C LEU A 66 5.65 2.10 -16.36
N LEU A 67 6.15 1.51 -15.27
CA LEU A 67 5.66 1.78 -13.92
C LEU A 67 5.94 3.22 -13.47
N GLU A 68 7.16 3.75 -13.72
CA GLU A 68 7.51 5.16 -13.42
C GLU A 68 6.68 6.15 -14.26
N SER A 69 6.17 5.73 -15.43
CA SER A 69 5.33 6.55 -16.30
C SER A 69 3.84 6.50 -15.97
N GLY A 70 3.42 5.63 -15.03
CA GLY A 70 2.00 5.33 -14.81
C GLY A 70 1.32 4.62 -15.99
N ASN A 71 2.10 4.03 -16.91
CA ASN A 71 1.57 3.29 -18.06
C ASN A 71 1.34 1.82 -17.70
N TYR A 72 0.42 1.58 -16.76
CA TYR A 72 0.09 0.24 -16.28
C TYR A 72 -0.52 -0.63 -17.38
N ILE A 73 -1.32 -0.03 -18.27
CA ILE A 73 -1.90 -0.72 -19.44
C ILE A 73 -0.80 -1.26 -20.37
N GLY A 74 0.21 -0.44 -20.70
CA GLY A 74 1.33 -0.86 -21.53
C GLY A 74 2.18 -1.95 -20.87
N ALA A 75 2.30 -1.95 -19.53
CA ALA A 75 2.93 -3.06 -18.81
C ALA A 75 2.13 -4.36 -18.94
N MET A 76 0.80 -4.30 -18.79
CA MET A 76 -0.08 -5.47 -18.98
C MET A 76 -0.05 -5.99 -20.42
N GLU A 77 -0.09 -5.10 -21.42
CA GLU A 77 0.02 -5.45 -22.84
C GLU A 77 1.36 -6.12 -23.16
N LEU A 78 2.47 -5.57 -22.65
CA LEU A 78 3.80 -6.16 -22.82
C LEU A 78 3.81 -7.60 -22.31
N VAL A 79 3.32 -7.83 -21.10
CA VAL A 79 3.29 -9.17 -20.49
C VAL A 79 2.38 -10.11 -21.26
N ALA A 80 1.15 -9.68 -21.57
CA ALA A 80 0.18 -10.48 -22.30
C ALA A 80 0.70 -10.93 -23.68
N ASN A 81 1.46 -10.06 -24.36
CA ASN A 81 2.04 -10.36 -25.68
C ASN A 81 3.34 -11.17 -25.59
N ALA A 82 4.14 -10.96 -24.55
CA ALA A 82 5.42 -11.63 -24.40
C ALA A 82 5.29 -13.08 -23.88
N LEU A 83 4.35 -13.37 -22.97
CA LEU A 83 4.20 -14.70 -22.36
C LEU A 83 4.02 -15.84 -23.39
N PRO A 84 3.15 -15.74 -24.41
CA PRO A 84 3.03 -16.76 -25.45
C PRO A 84 4.34 -16.96 -26.23
N SER A 85 5.05 -15.86 -26.49
CA SER A 85 6.32 -15.88 -27.21
C SER A 85 7.44 -16.53 -26.38
N LEU A 86 7.48 -16.28 -25.06
CA LEU A 86 8.41 -16.96 -24.14
C LEU A 86 8.22 -18.47 -24.16
N ARG A 87 6.97 -18.95 -24.17
CA ARG A 87 6.69 -20.39 -24.30
C ARG A 87 7.14 -20.94 -25.66
N ALA A 88 6.95 -20.19 -26.74
CA ALA A 88 7.37 -20.61 -28.07
C ALA A 88 8.90 -20.67 -28.23
N ILE A 89 9.67 -19.87 -27.50
CA ILE A 89 11.14 -19.93 -27.52
C ILE A 89 11.67 -21.31 -27.12
N GLU A 90 11.05 -21.96 -26.12
CA GLU A 90 11.42 -23.31 -25.67
C GLU A 90 11.30 -24.34 -26.82
N SER A 91 10.23 -24.25 -27.63
CA SER A 91 9.99 -25.17 -28.75
C SER A 91 10.82 -24.83 -29.99
N VAL A 92 11.10 -23.54 -30.25
CA VAL A 92 11.99 -23.10 -31.33
C VAL A 92 13.39 -23.66 -31.14
N ILE A 93 13.91 -23.61 -29.91
CA ILE A 93 15.27 -24.07 -29.67
C ILE A 93 15.35 -25.59 -29.74
N LYS A 94 14.34 -26.31 -29.25
CA LYS A 94 14.23 -27.76 -29.47
C LYS A 94 14.32 -28.13 -30.96
N ARG A 95 13.61 -27.40 -31.84
CA ARG A 95 13.68 -27.63 -33.30
C ARG A 95 15.06 -27.32 -33.90
N ARG A 96 15.68 -26.19 -33.52
CA ARG A 96 17.02 -25.79 -34.03
C ARG A 96 18.11 -26.80 -33.67
N SER A 97 18.02 -27.38 -32.48
CA SER A 97 19.00 -28.35 -31.99
C SER A 97 18.75 -29.78 -32.50
N GLU A 98 17.50 -30.13 -32.82
CA GLU A 98 17.17 -31.35 -33.58
C GLU A 98 17.76 -31.30 -35.00
N SER A 99 17.79 -30.13 -35.66
CA SER A 99 18.45 -29.97 -36.96
C SER A 99 19.99 -30.02 -36.92
N GLU A 100 20.61 -29.81 -35.75
CA GLU A 100 22.07 -29.78 -35.58
C GLU A 100 22.67 -31.11 -35.08
N GLY A 101 21.87 -32.15 -34.87
CA GLY A 101 22.35 -33.52 -34.58
C GLY A 101 23.01 -33.75 -33.20
N ASN A 102 23.12 -32.74 -32.34
CA ASN A 102 23.89 -32.79 -31.09
C ASN A 102 23.02 -32.97 -29.82
N SER A 103 22.68 -34.21 -29.48
CA SER A 103 21.76 -34.57 -28.38
C SER A 103 22.23 -34.20 -26.95
N LYS A 104 23.55 -34.14 -26.68
CA LYS A 104 24.07 -33.73 -25.36
C LYS A 104 24.02 -32.20 -25.17
N GLN A 105 24.35 -31.44 -26.21
CA GLN A 105 24.34 -29.98 -26.21
C GLN A 105 22.90 -29.42 -26.18
N LEU A 106 21.95 -30.15 -26.78
CA LEU A 106 20.51 -29.95 -26.70
C LEU A 106 20.01 -29.82 -25.25
N THR A 107 20.41 -30.75 -24.37
CA THR A 107 19.91 -30.75 -22.98
C THR A 107 20.47 -29.61 -22.13
N SER A 108 21.70 -29.14 -22.36
CA SER A 108 22.26 -28.00 -21.62
C SER A 108 21.67 -26.68 -22.09
N GLN A 109 21.52 -26.49 -23.40
CA GLN A 109 20.88 -25.30 -23.96
C GLN A 109 19.42 -25.18 -23.48
N GLN A 110 18.63 -26.26 -23.57
CA GLN A 110 17.23 -26.29 -23.09
C GLN A 110 17.09 -25.85 -21.63
N LYS A 111 18.01 -26.31 -20.77
CA LYS A 111 18.04 -25.93 -19.34
C LYS A 111 18.32 -24.43 -19.16
N THR A 112 19.29 -23.89 -19.88
CA THR A 112 19.61 -22.44 -19.85
C THR A 112 18.43 -21.59 -20.30
N ILE A 113 17.70 -22.02 -21.33
CA ILE A 113 16.53 -21.31 -21.86
C ILE A 113 15.37 -21.36 -20.89
N LYS A 114 15.13 -22.49 -20.23
CA LYS A 114 14.08 -22.58 -19.21
C LYS A 114 14.37 -21.63 -18.04
N THR A 115 15.63 -21.57 -17.60
CA THR A 115 16.06 -20.60 -16.60
C THR A 115 15.85 -19.15 -17.06
N TYR A 116 16.17 -18.84 -18.32
CA TYR A 116 15.92 -17.52 -18.90
C TYR A 116 14.42 -17.16 -18.89
N THR A 117 13.56 -18.02 -19.44
CA THR A 117 12.11 -17.74 -19.54
C THR A 117 11.46 -17.61 -18.17
N ASN A 118 11.87 -18.44 -17.20
CA ASN A 118 11.41 -18.31 -15.81
C ASN A 118 11.86 -17.00 -15.17
N ASN A 119 13.09 -16.54 -15.41
CA ASN A 119 13.59 -15.28 -14.89
C ASN A 119 12.89 -14.06 -15.52
N VAL A 120 12.51 -14.11 -16.81
CA VAL A 120 11.69 -13.06 -17.45
C VAL A 120 10.26 -13.11 -16.93
N GLY A 121 9.67 -14.30 -16.80
CA GLY A 121 8.34 -14.48 -16.21
C GLY A 121 8.26 -13.96 -14.76
N LEU A 122 9.33 -14.10 -13.99
CA LEU A 122 9.46 -13.51 -12.65
C LEU A 122 9.42 -11.98 -12.67
N VAL A 123 10.10 -11.33 -13.64
CA VAL A 123 10.04 -9.88 -13.84
C VAL A 123 8.60 -9.44 -14.13
N PHE A 124 7.89 -10.19 -14.97
CA PHE A 124 6.49 -9.92 -15.30
C PHE A 124 5.57 -10.09 -14.09
N ALA A 125 5.71 -11.18 -13.32
CA ALA A 125 4.93 -11.39 -12.11
C ALA A 125 5.15 -10.26 -11.08
N GLY A 126 6.40 -9.80 -10.91
CA GLY A 126 6.71 -8.65 -10.05
C GLY A 126 6.02 -7.36 -10.49
N ALA A 127 5.98 -7.08 -11.79
CA ALA A 127 5.29 -5.91 -12.33
C ALA A 127 3.77 -5.98 -12.10
N LEU A 128 3.18 -7.13 -12.43
CA LEU A 128 1.74 -7.34 -12.38
C LEU A 128 1.18 -7.40 -10.96
N ARG A 129 2.01 -7.78 -9.97
CA ARG A 129 1.65 -7.68 -8.55
C ARG A 129 1.54 -6.23 -8.09
N LEU A 130 2.35 -5.31 -8.61
CA LEU A 130 2.25 -3.89 -8.27
C LEU A 130 1.03 -3.21 -8.90
N CYS A 131 0.55 -3.70 -10.04
CA CYS A 131 -0.64 -3.20 -10.69
C CYS A 131 -1.81 -4.18 -10.64
N HIS A 132 -1.87 -5.04 -9.61
CA HIS A 132 -2.85 -6.12 -9.52
C HIS A 132 -4.29 -5.62 -9.67
N ASP A 133 -4.65 -4.53 -9.00
CA ASP A 133 -5.99 -3.94 -9.10
C ASP A 133 -6.34 -3.52 -10.54
N TYR A 134 -5.38 -2.98 -11.30
CA TYR A 134 -5.56 -2.64 -12.72
C TYR A 134 -5.71 -3.90 -13.59
N VAL A 135 -4.99 -4.97 -13.27
CA VAL A 135 -5.13 -6.27 -13.95
C VAL A 135 -6.54 -6.82 -13.76
N LEU A 136 -7.13 -6.67 -12.58
CA LEU A 136 -8.50 -7.13 -12.31
C LEU A 136 -9.57 -6.29 -13.03
N LEU A 137 -9.31 -4.99 -13.24
CA LEU A 137 -10.22 -4.10 -13.97
C LEU A 137 -10.25 -4.40 -15.48
N GLU A 138 -9.13 -4.81 -16.08
CA GLU A 138 -9.00 -5.13 -17.50
C GLU A 138 -9.16 -6.63 -17.78
N SER A 139 -10.42 -7.11 -17.86
CA SER A 139 -10.76 -8.54 -17.93
C SER A 139 -10.10 -9.31 -19.09
N ASP A 140 -9.94 -8.67 -20.24
CA ASP A 140 -9.39 -9.29 -21.45
C ASP A 140 -7.88 -9.55 -21.31
N LEU A 141 -7.15 -8.56 -20.78
CA LEU A 141 -5.73 -8.70 -20.50
C LEU A 141 -5.49 -9.67 -19.34
N CYS A 142 -6.32 -9.60 -18.29
CA CYS A 142 -6.29 -10.55 -17.19
C CYS A 142 -6.34 -12.01 -17.68
N SER A 143 -7.30 -12.31 -18.56
CA SER A 143 -7.49 -13.66 -19.13
C SER A 143 -6.30 -14.11 -19.97
N LYS A 144 -5.72 -13.21 -20.79
CA LYS A 144 -4.52 -13.49 -21.59
C LYS A 144 -3.29 -13.72 -20.72
N ILE A 145 -3.10 -12.92 -19.67
CA ILE A 145 -2.00 -13.05 -18.72
C ILE A 145 -2.11 -14.38 -17.96
N PHE A 146 -3.31 -14.71 -17.48
CA PHE A 146 -3.58 -15.98 -16.78
C PHE A 146 -3.24 -17.19 -17.65
N ASP A 147 -3.76 -17.25 -18.89
CA ASP A 147 -3.46 -18.36 -19.81
C ASP A 147 -1.98 -18.37 -20.24
N GLY A 148 -1.35 -17.20 -20.40
CA GLY A 148 0.07 -17.07 -20.71
C GLY A 148 0.98 -17.69 -19.65
N PHE A 149 0.78 -17.35 -18.37
CA PHE A 149 1.54 -17.96 -17.28
C PHE A 149 1.24 -19.45 -17.12
N ARG A 150 -0.03 -19.85 -17.24
CA ARG A 150 -0.44 -21.26 -17.19
C ARG A 150 0.33 -22.10 -18.22
N ARG A 151 0.47 -21.61 -19.45
CA ARG A 151 1.24 -22.27 -20.52
C ARG A 151 2.74 -22.27 -20.26
N LEU A 152 3.28 -21.20 -19.69
CA LEU A 152 4.71 -21.09 -19.36
C LEU A 152 5.13 -22.09 -18.27
N LEU A 153 4.23 -22.35 -17.30
CA LEU A 153 4.47 -23.20 -16.12
C LEU A 153 4.08 -24.68 -16.34
N VAL A 154 3.76 -25.09 -17.56
CA VAL A 154 3.47 -26.49 -17.87
C VAL A 154 4.69 -27.36 -17.54
N GLY A 155 4.49 -28.35 -16.68
CA GLY A 155 5.52 -29.29 -16.24
C GLY A 155 6.23 -28.89 -14.94
N THR A 156 5.90 -27.75 -14.34
CA THR A 156 6.40 -27.35 -13.02
C THR A 156 5.55 -28.00 -11.92
N ASP A 157 6.19 -28.67 -10.95
CA ASP A 157 5.51 -29.13 -9.74
C ASP A 157 5.53 -28.01 -8.68
N PRO A 158 4.36 -27.52 -8.20
CA PRO A 158 4.30 -26.48 -7.18
C PRO A 158 5.00 -26.83 -5.86
N LEU A 159 5.17 -28.12 -5.54
CA LEU A 159 5.81 -28.58 -4.31
C LEU A 159 7.33 -28.73 -4.42
N GLU A 160 7.89 -28.72 -5.64
CA GLU A 160 9.33 -28.89 -5.90
C GLU A 160 9.86 -27.84 -6.91
N CYS A 161 9.31 -26.63 -6.84
CA CYS A 161 9.62 -25.54 -7.77
C CYS A 161 10.77 -24.65 -7.26
N PHE A 162 11.35 -23.86 -8.16
CA PHE A 162 12.30 -22.80 -7.78
C PHE A 162 11.61 -21.50 -7.43
N SER A 163 12.34 -20.55 -6.84
CA SER A 163 11.76 -19.30 -6.33
C SER A 163 11.05 -18.49 -7.43
N ALA A 164 11.61 -18.46 -8.64
CA ALA A 164 11.00 -17.79 -9.78
C ALA A 164 9.65 -18.41 -10.17
N GLU A 165 9.60 -19.73 -10.21
CA GLU A 165 8.41 -20.52 -10.51
C GLU A 165 7.35 -20.37 -9.43
N ARG A 166 7.76 -20.43 -8.16
CA ARG A 166 6.90 -20.24 -6.99
C ARG A 166 6.15 -18.92 -7.04
N VAL A 167 6.84 -17.82 -7.30
CA VAL A 167 6.24 -16.48 -7.41
C VAL A 167 5.20 -16.44 -8.53
N MET A 168 5.52 -16.99 -9.71
CA MET A 168 4.56 -17.03 -10.82
C MET A 168 3.35 -17.92 -10.52
N LEU A 169 3.54 -19.10 -9.92
CA LEU A 169 2.46 -20.01 -9.53
C LEU A 169 1.50 -19.37 -8.52
N PHE A 170 2.04 -18.66 -7.53
CA PHE A 170 1.23 -17.97 -6.52
C PHE A 170 0.43 -16.84 -7.14
N TYR A 171 1.03 -16.07 -8.06
CA TYR A 171 0.29 -15.03 -8.78
C TYR A 171 -0.83 -15.59 -9.66
N VAL A 172 -0.60 -16.73 -10.34
CA VAL A 172 -1.64 -17.41 -11.11
C VAL A 172 -2.78 -17.88 -10.21
N TYR A 173 -2.48 -18.36 -9.00
CA TYR A 173 -3.48 -18.74 -8.01
C TYR A 173 -4.30 -17.54 -7.52
N GLU A 174 -3.67 -16.39 -7.28
CA GLU A 174 -4.34 -15.12 -6.95
C GLU A 174 -5.30 -14.68 -8.07
N LEU A 175 -4.86 -14.73 -9.34
CA LEU A 175 -5.70 -14.42 -10.50
C LEU A 175 -6.85 -15.42 -10.67
N TYR A 176 -6.63 -16.70 -10.40
CA TYR A 176 -7.68 -17.72 -10.44
C TYR A 176 -8.81 -17.42 -9.46
N GLY A 177 -8.48 -16.90 -8.27
CA GLY A 177 -9.47 -16.47 -7.28
C GLY A 177 -10.44 -15.41 -7.81
N CYS A 178 -10.01 -14.59 -8.76
CA CYS A 178 -10.71 -13.38 -9.21
C CYS A 178 -11.31 -13.48 -10.62
N THR A 179 -10.93 -14.47 -11.43
CA THR A 179 -11.41 -14.63 -12.81
C THR A 179 -12.70 -15.46 -12.91
N LYS A 180 -13.54 -15.16 -13.90
CA LYS A 180 -14.76 -15.93 -14.22
C LYS A 180 -14.48 -17.32 -14.83
N GLN A 181 -13.21 -17.66 -15.08
CA GLN A 181 -12.80 -18.91 -15.75
C GLN A 181 -12.78 -20.15 -14.83
N LYS A 182 -13.41 -20.08 -13.64
CA LYS A 182 -13.43 -21.16 -12.64
C LYS A 182 -14.12 -22.44 -13.13
N GLU A 183 -15.05 -22.33 -14.08
CA GLU A 183 -16.00 -23.40 -14.39
C GLU A 183 -15.56 -24.36 -15.52
N SER A 184 -14.52 -24.03 -16.30
CA SER A 184 -14.20 -24.74 -17.55
C SER A 184 -12.88 -25.54 -17.54
N GLN A 185 -12.36 -25.93 -16.37
CA GLN A 185 -10.98 -26.43 -16.28
C GLN A 185 -10.87 -27.93 -16.00
N ASN A 186 -9.90 -28.54 -16.69
CA ASN A 186 -9.52 -29.96 -16.62
C ASN A 186 -9.09 -30.37 -15.19
N GLU A 187 -9.36 -31.62 -14.79
CA GLU A 187 -8.98 -32.19 -13.48
C GLU A 187 -7.48 -32.05 -13.17
N THR A 188 -6.63 -32.10 -14.19
CA THR A 188 -5.18 -31.86 -14.06
C THR A 188 -4.86 -30.46 -13.51
N TRP A 189 -5.62 -29.44 -13.89
CA TRP A 189 -5.45 -28.08 -13.40
C TRP A 189 -5.96 -27.92 -11.97
N LYS A 190 -7.09 -28.57 -11.63
CA LYS A 190 -7.60 -28.60 -10.26
C LYS A 190 -6.59 -29.23 -9.30
N ALA A 191 -5.96 -30.34 -9.69
CA ALA A 191 -4.90 -30.98 -8.91
C ALA A 191 -3.69 -30.05 -8.71
N MET A 192 -3.29 -29.31 -9.75
CA MET A 192 -2.22 -28.31 -9.64
C MET A 192 -2.59 -27.17 -8.68
N LEU A 193 -3.82 -26.63 -8.77
CA LEU A 193 -4.30 -25.58 -7.86
C LEU A 193 -4.30 -26.05 -6.40
N THR A 194 -4.69 -27.29 -6.12
CA THR A 194 -4.61 -27.87 -4.77
C THR A 194 -3.18 -27.89 -4.25
N LYS A 195 -2.20 -28.31 -5.08
CA LYS A 195 -0.78 -28.26 -4.70
C LYS A 195 -0.28 -26.84 -4.45
N ILE A 196 -0.69 -25.87 -5.29
CA ILE A 196 -0.32 -24.45 -5.10
C ILE A 196 -0.91 -23.93 -3.78
N LYS A 197 -2.19 -24.22 -3.52
CA LYS A 197 -2.86 -23.83 -2.27
C LYS A 197 -2.15 -24.40 -1.05
N ILE A 198 -1.79 -25.69 -1.06
CA ILE A 198 -1.00 -26.31 0.01
C ILE A 198 0.32 -25.56 0.21
N ALA A 199 1.05 -25.26 -0.87
CA ALA A 199 2.32 -24.54 -0.78
C ALA A 199 2.18 -23.07 -0.30
N HIS A 200 1.06 -22.42 -0.62
CA HIS A 200 0.74 -21.03 -0.30
C HIS A 200 0.26 -20.86 1.15
N ASP A 201 -0.62 -21.76 1.60
CA ASP A 201 -1.28 -21.67 2.91
C ASP A 201 -0.42 -22.28 4.03
N LYS A 202 0.60 -23.09 3.69
CA LYS A 202 1.51 -23.69 4.67
C LYS A 202 2.17 -22.61 5.55
N ILE A 203 1.89 -22.68 6.85
CA ILE A 203 2.54 -21.86 7.87
C ILE A 203 3.85 -22.54 8.26
N ALA A 204 4.93 -21.77 8.29
CA ALA A 204 6.22 -22.22 8.79
C ALA A 204 6.44 -21.58 10.17
N PRO A 205 6.10 -22.26 11.29
CA PRO A 205 6.49 -21.76 12.61
C PRO A 205 8.02 -21.77 12.75
N PRO A 206 8.61 -20.87 13.56
CA PRO A 206 10.05 -20.88 13.82
C PRO A 206 10.48 -22.16 14.54
N THR A 207 11.58 -22.76 14.10
CA THR A 207 12.19 -23.92 14.78
C THR A 207 13.05 -23.50 15.97
N ALA A 208 13.16 -24.35 17.00
CA ALA A 208 14.12 -24.22 18.10
C ALA A 208 15.16 -25.35 18.06
N THR A 209 15.92 -25.46 16.96
CA THR A 209 16.96 -26.48 16.78
C THR A 209 18.28 -26.06 17.40
N ASN A 210 19.10 -27.06 17.70
CA ASN A 210 20.34 -26.88 18.42
C ASN A 210 21.42 -27.89 18.02
N PHE A 211 21.46 -28.18 16.72
CA PHE A 211 22.44 -29.08 16.16
C PHE A 211 23.85 -28.46 16.18
N LYS A 212 24.88 -29.30 16.10
CA LYS A 212 26.26 -28.83 16.00
C LYS A 212 26.46 -28.20 14.62
N TYR A 213 26.93 -26.96 14.59
CA TYR A 213 27.19 -26.29 13.31
C TYR A 213 28.38 -26.94 12.57
N SER A 214 28.21 -27.28 11.29
CA SER A 214 29.27 -27.77 10.39
C SER A 214 29.28 -27.02 9.05
N THR A 215 30.46 -26.76 8.47
CA THR A 215 30.59 -26.13 7.14
C THR A 215 30.59 -27.15 6.00
N GLU A 216 30.79 -28.45 6.27
CA GLU A 216 31.03 -29.47 5.24
C GLU A 216 29.94 -29.52 4.17
N ILE A 217 28.67 -29.49 4.60
CA ILE A 217 27.52 -29.55 3.71
C ILE A 217 27.37 -28.27 2.88
N TYR A 218 27.71 -27.12 3.47
CA TYR A 218 27.70 -25.85 2.75
C TYR A 218 28.83 -25.81 1.73
N ASP A 219 30.04 -26.21 2.10
CA ASP A 219 31.19 -26.26 1.20
C ASP A 219 30.94 -27.20 0.02
N ASP A 220 30.25 -28.33 0.24
CA ASP A 220 29.81 -29.21 -0.85
C ASP A 220 28.80 -28.54 -1.79
N MET A 221 27.81 -27.83 -1.25
CA MET A 221 26.84 -27.07 -2.05
C MET A 221 27.54 -25.99 -2.89
N MET A 222 28.52 -25.30 -2.33
CA MET A 222 29.21 -24.18 -2.98
C MET A 222 30.14 -24.61 -4.13
N LYS A 223 30.42 -25.91 -4.28
CA LYS A 223 31.08 -26.46 -5.49
C LYS A 223 30.16 -26.41 -6.72
N ILE A 224 28.85 -26.29 -6.52
CA ILE A 224 27.88 -26.19 -7.60
C ILE A 224 27.81 -24.73 -8.06
N HIS A 225 27.90 -24.52 -9.37
CA HIS A 225 27.67 -23.19 -9.94
C HIS A 225 26.24 -22.73 -9.63
N LEU A 226 26.07 -21.56 -9.01
CA LEU A 226 24.78 -21.07 -8.49
C LEU A 226 23.69 -20.91 -9.57
N ALA A 227 24.09 -20.74 -10.83
CA ALA A 227 23.16 -20.69 -11.96
C ALA A 227 22.67 -22.09 -12.42
N ASP A 228 23.30 -23.19 -11.99
CA ASP A 228 22.94 -24.56 -12.34
C ASP A 228 21.84 -25.11 -11.41
N ILE A 229 20.66 -24.53 -11.60
CA ILE A 229 19.41 -24.82 -10.89
C ILE A 229 19.11 -26.34 -10.83
N TYR A 230 19.43 -27.10 -11.88
CA TYR A 230 19.19 -28.54 -11.91
C TYR A 230 20.09 -29.32 -10.96
N LYS A 231 21.39 -28.97 -10.90
CA LYS A 231 22.30 -29.58 -9.92
C LYS A 231 21.92 -29.22 -8.50
N ILE A 232 21.52 -27.97 -8.26
CA ILE A 232 21.03 -27.52 -6.95
C ILE A 232 19.81 -28.35 -6.53
N ARG A 233 18.82 -28.56 -7.42
CA ARG A 233 17.65 -29.41 -7.13
C ARG A 233 18.06 -30.82 -6.74
N LYS A 234 18.94 -31.44 -7.54
CA LYS A 234 19.42 -32.80 -7.29
C LYS A 234 20.16 -32.90 -5.95
N TRP A 235 20.97 -31.89 -5.64
CA TRP A 235 21.68 -31.78 -4.38
C TRP A 235 20.72 -31.65 -3.19
N CYS A 236 19.68 -30.82 -3.31
CA CYS A 236 18.65 -30.68 -2.27
C CYS A 236 17.94 -32.00 -1.97
N LYS A 237 17.58 -32.76 -3.02
CA LYS A 237 16.94 -34.07 -2.89
C LYS A 237 17.81 -35.10 -2.18
N LYS A 238 19.12 -35.03 -2.38
CA LYS A 238 20.07 -35.97 -1.79
C LYS A 238 20.40 -35.66 -0.34
N ASN A 239 20.42 -34.39 0.05
CA ASN A 239 21.08 -33.96 1.29
C ASN A 239 20.16 -33.32 2.33
N ILE A 240 19.06 -32.70 1.93
CA ILE A 240 18.22 -31.89 2.84
C ILE A 240 16.72 -32.12 2.69
N SER A 241 16.26 -32.90 1.72
CA SER A 241 14.82 -33.16 1.56
C SER A 241 14.27 -34.05 2.67
N ASP A 242 12.95 -34.04 2.86
CA ASP A 242 12.31 -34.87 3.89
C ASP A 242 12.62 -36.36 3.63
N GLY A 243 12.95 -37.11 4.68
CA GLY A 243 13.33 -38.53 4.59
C GLY A 243 14.81 -38.80 4.32
N VAL A 244 15.66 -37.78 4.15
CA VAL A 244 17.12 -37.94 4.07
C VAL A 244 17.72 -38.08 5.48
N GLU A 245 18.72 -38.95 5.63
CA GLU A 245 19.47 -39.10 6.88
C GLU A 245 20.16 -37.78 7.27
N LYS A 246 20.02 -37.35 8.54
CA LYS A 246 20.52 -36.06 9.04
C LYS A 246 19.98 -34.82 8.30
N ALA A 247 18.83 -34.92 7.63
CA ALA A 247 18.25 -33.79 6.90
C ALA A 247 18.07 -32.53 7.78
N GLU A 248 17.62 -32.69 9.03
CA GLU A 248 17.40 -31.57 9.96
C GLU A 248 18.72 -30.88 10.35
N GLU A 249 19.77 -31.64 10.67
CA GLU A 249 21.12 -31.15 10.97
C GLU A 249 21.73 -30.44 9.75
N ASN A 250 21.54 -30.99 8.56
CA ASN A 250 21.99 -30.39 7.31
C ASN A 250 21.26 -29.07 7.02
N ARG A 251 19.93 -29.02 7.19
CA ARG A 251 19.12 -27.80 7.04
C ARG A 251 19.59 -26.69 7.99
N PHE A 252 19.76 -27.04 9.26
CA PHE A 252 20.30 -26.13 10.29
C PHE A 252 21.66 -25.57 9.86
N SER A 253 22.58 -26.44 9.45
CA SER A 253 23.96 -26.06 9.07
C SER A 253 23.99 -25.17 7.83
N ILE A 254 23.18 -25.46 6.81
CA ILE A 254 23.11 -24.66 5.57
C ILE A 254 22.51 -23.29 5.84
N ALA A 255 21.39 -23.21 6.56
CA ALA A 255 20.75 -21.93 6.88
C ALA A 255 21.71 -21.04 7.69
N SER A 256 22.39 -21.62 8.67
CA SER A 256 23.40 -20.94 9.49
C SER A 256 24.60 -20.49 8.66
N ALA A 257 25.15 -21.35 7.80
CA ALA A 257 26.34 -21.05 6.99
C ALA A 257 26.07 -19.94 5.95
N ILE A 258 24.89 -19.95 5.33
CA ILE A 258 24.46 -18.88 4.43
C ILE A 258 24.36 -17.57 5.20
N LEU A 259 23.73 -17.56 6.39
CA LEU A 259 23.57 -16.34 7.18
C LEU A 259 24.93 -15.77 7.63
N ILE A 260 25.85 -16.62 8.12
CA ILE A 260 27.21 -16.22 8.49
C ILE A 260 27.95 -15.64 7.28
N SER A 261 27.82 -16.27 6.11
CA SER A 261 28.46 -15.81 4.87
C SER A 261 27.90 -14.46 4.40
N VAL A 262 26.59 -14.26 4.52
CA VAL A 262 25.91 -13.00 4.18
C VAL A 262 26.31 -11.88 5.14
N CYS A 263 26.36 -12.15 6.44
CA CYS A 263 26.68 -11.16 7.47
C CYS A 263 28.19 -10.91 7.65
N SER A 264 29.05 -11.61 6.90
CA SER A 264 30.50 -11.40 6.96
C SER A 264 30.88 -10.00 6.47
N PRO A 265 31.80 -9.29 7.16
CA PRO A 265 32.09 -7.88 6.90
C PRO A 265 32.59 -7.63 5.47
N ASN A 266 33.29 -8.59 4.89
CA ASN A 266 33.91 -8.47 3.57
C ASN A 266 33.01 -8.94 2.42
N THR A 267 31.79 -9.43 2.68
CA THR A 267 30.91 -9.94 1.63
C THR A 267 30.34 -8.76 0.81
N PRO A 268 30.58 -8.68 -0.51
CA PRO A 268 30.00 -7.63 -1.35
C PRO A 268 28.48 -7.78 -1.48
N ASN A 269 27.76 -6.67 -1.68
CA ASN A 269 26.29 -6.70 -1.83
C ASN A 269 25.83 -7.62 -2.97
N ALA A 270 26.55 -7.64 -4.10
CA ALA A 270 26.26 -8.54 -5.21
C ALA A 270 26.28 -10.02 -4.76
N ARG A 271 27.30 -10.41 -3.99
CA ARG A 271 27.43 -11.76 -3.46
C ARG A 271 26.34 -12.09 -2.44
N SER A 272 26.00 -11.15 -1.57
CA SER A 272 24.89 -11.29 -0.62
C SER A 272 23.55 -11.54 -1.33
N ASN A 273 23.27 -10.82 -2.43
CA ASN A 273 22.06 -11.04 -3.24
C ASN A 273 22.05 -12.42 -3.92
N GLU A 274 23.20 -12.90 -4.40
CA GLU A 274 23.31 -14.26 -4.96
C GLU A 274 23.02 -15.34 -3.91
N LEU A 275 23.61 -15.22 -2.71
CA LEU A 275 23.38 -16.15 -1.61
C LEU A 275 21.93 -16.10 -1.12
N ALA A 276 21.33 -14.91 -1.05
CA ALA A 276 19.93 -14.75 -0.67
C ALA A 276 18.97 -15.33 -1.74
N LYS A 277 19.30 -15.20 -3.02
CA LYS A 277 18.57 -15.87 -4.10
C LYS A 277 18.71 -17.39 -4.00
N LEU A 278 19.91 -17.90 -3.76
CA LEU A 278 20.14 -19.33 -3.51
C LEU A 278 19.31 -19.83 -2.34
N ALA A 279 19.28 -19.08 -1.23
CA ALA A 279 18.46 -19.40 -0.06
C ALA A 279 16.97 -19.51 -0.43
N ALA A 280 16.45 -18.56 -1.22
CA ALA A 280 15.07 -18.63 -1.70
C ALA A 280 14.82 -19.82 -2.64
N ASP A 281 15.78 -20.14 -3.51
CA ASP A 281 15.70 -21.26 -4.45
C ASP A 281 15.72 -22.61 -3.72
N VAL A 282 16.66 -22.83 -2.80
CA VAL A 282 16.77 -24.05 -1.99
C VAL A 282 15.54 -24.22 -1.09
N THR A 283 15.04 -23.14 -0.48
CA THR A 283 13.84 -23.21 0.36
C THR A 283 12.56 -23.43 -0.47
N SER A 284 12.52 -23.00 -1.73
CA SER A 284 11.38 -23.31 -2.60
C SER A 284 11.33 -24.81 -2.94
N VAL A 285 12.49 -25.45 -3.09
CA VAL A 285 12.62 -26.90 -3.28
C VAL A 285 12.36 -27.67 -1.98
N VAL A 286 12.77 -27.12 -0.84
CA VAL A 286 12.60 -27.73 0.50
C VAL A 286 11.88 -26.73 1.42
N PRO A 287 10.53 -26.67 1.38
CA PRO A 287 9.75 -25.64 2.10
C PRO A 287 9.89 -25.66 3.62
N THR A 288 10.29 -26.79 4.21
CA THR A 288 10.55 -26.93 5.65
C THR A 288 11.73 -26.08 6.12
N LEU A 289 12.67 -25.72 5.23
CA LEU A 289 13.79 -24.82 5.55
C LEU A 289 13.31 -23.40 5.93
N ALA A 290 12.08 -23.01 5.57
CA ALA A 290 11.45 -21.76 6.02
C ALA A 290 11.41 -21.63 7.55
N GLN A 291 11.22 -22.75 8.25
CA GLN A 291 11.15 -22.80 9.72
C GLN A 291 12.52 -22.51 10.36
N GLU A 292 13.61 -22.95 9.72
CA GLU A 292 14.99 -22.68 10.16
C GLU A 292 15.35 -21.19 10.01
N TRP A 293 14.96 -20.54 8.91
CA TRP A 293 15.19 -19.10 8.75
C TRP A 293 14.49 -18.31 9.86
N LEU A 294 13.22 -18.62 10.13
CA LEU A 294 12.48 -17.96 11.21
C LEU A 294 13.03 -18.31 12.60
N GLY A 295 13.48 -19.55 12.81
CA GLY A 295 14.13 -20.00 14.04
C GLY A 295 15.44 -19.25 14.33
N ILE A 296 16.30 -19.11 13.32
CA ILE A 296 17.55 -18.32 13.43
C ILE A 296 17.24 -16.85 13.69
N LEU A 297 16.28 -16.25 12.98
CA LEU A 297 15.87 -14.88 13.23
C LEU A 297 15.39 -14.69 14.67
N GLN A 298 14.57 -15.63 15.17
CA GLN A 298 14.11 -15.62 16.54
C GLN A 298 15.26 -15.82 17.53
N ALA A 299 16.29 -16.60 17.22
CA ALA A 299 17.46 -16.75 18.09
C ALA A 299 18.28 -15.44 18.17
N ILE A 300 18.43 -14.73 17.05
CA ILE A 300 19.09 -13.41 16.97
C ILE A 300 18.23 -12.32 17.66
N MET A 301 16.91 -12.46 17.58
CA MET A 301 15.91 -11.54 18.12
C MET A 301 15.02 -12.29 19.14
N PRO A 302 15.60 -12.73 20.29
CA PRO A 302 15.00 -13.73 21.19
C PRO A 302 13.60 -13.37 21.70
N LYS A 303 12.73 -14.37 21.96
CA LYS A 303 11.42 -14.27 22.67
C LYS A 303 11.43 -14.89 24.08
N MET A 304 11.17 -14.09 25.12
CA MET A 304 11.23 -14.30 26.59
C MET A 304 12.38 -15.17 27.14
N GLU A 305 12.59 -15.17 28.47
CA GLU A 305 13.71 -15.83 29.19
C GLU A 305 13.72 -17.37 29.14
N ALA A 306 12.96 -18.00 28.23
CA ALA A 306 13.02 -19.44 28.02
C ALA A 306 13.55 -19.74 26.60
N VAL A 307 14.82 -20.18 26.57
CA VAL A 307 15.54 -20.82 25.46
C VAL A 307 16.18 -19.89 24.42
N SER A 308 17.41 -19.43 24.70
CA SER A 308 18.42 -19.19 23.66
C SER A 308 19.68 -20.02 23.91
N LYS A 309 19.50 -21.27 24.34
CA LYS A 309 20.52 -22.28 24.05
C LYS A 309 20.52 -22.62 22.56
N SER A 310 19.40 -22.42 21.85
CA SER A 310 19.23 -22.66 20.41
C SER A 310 20.15 -21.78 19.57
N TYR A 311 20.85 -22.38 18.61
CA TYR A 311 21.80 -21.72 17.69
C TYR A 311 23.01 -21.04 18.38
N SER A 312 23.40 -21.42 19.60
CA SER A 312 24.53 -20.81 20.32
C SER A 312 25.82 -20.78 19.50
N ASP A 313 26.13 -21.87 18.78
CA ASP A 313 27.31 -22.02 17.91
C ASP A 313 27.35 -21.03 16.75
N VAL A 314 26.18 -20.52 16.34
CA VAL A 314 25.97 -19.63 15.20
C VAL A 314 25.95 -18.18 15.66
N LEU A 315 25.29 -17.89 16.78
CA LEU A 315 25.15 -16.53 17.33
C LEU A 315 26.52 -15.90 17.64
N HIS A 316 27.49 -16.67 18.13
CA HIS A 316 28.85 -16.18 18.40
C HIS A 316 29.65 -15.81 17.13
N ARG A 317 29.19 -16.22 15.94
CA ARG A 317 29.87 -15.99 14.66
C ARG A 317 29.31 -14.78 13.90
N ILE A 318 28.19 -14.21 14.36
CA ILE A 318 27.52 -13.08 13.72
C ILE A 318 27.67 -11.86 14.62
N ASP A 319 28.39 -10.84 14.15
CA ASP A 319 28.45 -9.56 14.84
C ASP A 319 27.21 -8.71 14.56
N THR A 320 26.17 -8.96 15.35
CA THR A 320 24.89 -8.24 15.33
C THR A 320 24.99 -6.78 15.78
N GLY A 321 26.17 -6.34 16.28
CA GLY A 321 26.41 -4.97 16.70
C GLY A 321 26.68 -4.00 15.56
N THR A 322 26.89 -4.50 14.33
CA THR A 322 27.21 -3.66 13.16
C THR A 322 25.98 -3.37 12.31
N ILE A 323 25.89 -2.13 11.84
CA ILE A 323 24.87 -1.68 10.88
C ILE A 323 24.89 -2.54 9.61
N ARG A 324 26.10 -2.83 9.11
CA ARG A 324 26.29 -3.64 7.91
C ARG A 324 25.69 -5.05 8.08
N ALA A 325 25.83 -5.68 9.24
CA ALA A 325 25.22 -6.99 9.48
C ALA A 325 23.68 -6.89 9.45
N ALA A 326 23.10 -5.85 10.05
CA ALA A 326 21.65 -5.60 10.00
C ALA A 326 21.16 -5.42 8.56
N GLU A 327 21.86 -4.62 7.77
CA GLU A 327 21.61 -4.36 6.36
C GLU A 327 21.67 -5.64 5.51
N GLN A 328 22.74 -6.44 5.64
CA GLN A 328 22.89 -7.69 4.88
C GLN A 328 21.85 -8.74 5.27
N MET A 329 21.53 -8.83 6.56
CA MET A 329 20.45 -9.68 7.05
C MET A 329 19.11 -9.23 6.44
N ALA A 330 18.85 -7.92 6.40
CA ALA A 330 17.64 -7.39 5.80
C ALA A 330 17.56 -7.67 4.29
N VAL A 331 18.69 -7.67 3.56
CA VAL A 331 18.75 -8.13 2.15
C VAL A 331 18.34 -9.60 2.03
N LEU A 332 18.88 -10.47 2.88
CA LEU A 332 18.53 -11.89 2.88
C LEU A 332 17.03 -12.12 3.10
N TYR A 333 16.48 -11.58 4.20
CA TYR A 333 15.06 -11.75 4.49
C TYR A 333 14.17 -11.00 3.48
N GLY A 334 14.62 -9.85 2.97
CA GLY A 334 13.92 -9.11 1.93
C GLY A 334 13.72 -9.94 0.66
N ILE A 335 14.73 -10.70 0.23
CA ILE A 335 14.61 -11.62 -0.91
C ILE A 335 13.77 -12.84 -0.56
N LEU A 336 13.92 -13.45 0.62
CA LEU A 336 13.07 -14.57 1.06
C LEU A 336 11.58 -14.17 1.09
N ILE A 337 11.28 -12.95 1.53
CA ILE A 337 9.93 -12.36 1.53
C ILE A 337 9.46 -12.08 0.10
N ALA A 338 10.27 -11.40 -0.72
CA ALA A 338 9.95 -11.07 -2.10
C ALA A 338 9.63 -12.33 -2.92
N ARG A 339 10.30 -13.46 -2.64
CA ARG A 339 10.10 -14.73 -3.31
C ARG A 339 8.96 -15.59 -2.73
N ASN A 340 8.16 -15.06 -1.79
CA ASN A 340 7.08 -15.75 -1.08
C ASN A 340 7.52 -17.07 -0.41
N VAL A 341 8.77 -17.11 0.05
CA VAL A 341 9.31 -18.26 0.79
C VAL A 341 9.00 -18.10 2.28
N VAL A 342 9.09 -16.86 2.77
CA VAL A 342 8.74 -16.46 4.13
C VAL A 342 7.73 -15.31 4.06
N LYS A 343 6.76 -15.25 4.97
CA LYS A 343 5.78 -14.14 4.99
C LYS A 343 6.36 -12.93 5.73
N LEU A 344 6.12 -11.73 5.19
CA LEU A 344 6.53 -10.46 5.81
C LEU A 344 5.93 -10.32 7.22
N ALA A 345 4.68 -10.74 7.42
CA ALA A 345 4.01 -10.69 8.71
C ALA A 345 4.74 -11.53 9.78
N ASP A 346 5.12 -12.78 9.46
CA ASP A 346 5.80 -13.68 10.40
C ASP A 346 7.15 -13.11 10.85
N VAL A 347 7.91 -12.54 9.90
CA VAL A 347 9.19 -11.87 10.17
C VAL A 347 8.99 -10.65 11.07
N LEU A 348 8.01 -9.79 10.76
CA LEU A 348 7.72 -8.62 11.58
C LEU A 348 7.25 -8.99 12.99
N GLN A 349 6.46 -10.06 13.16
CA GLN A 349 6.02 -10.51 14.49
C GLN A 349 7.20 -10.95 15.38
N ILE A 350 8.24 -11.55 14.81
CA ILE A 350 9.49 -11.87 15.54
C ILE A 350 10.18 -10.58 15.98
N VAL A 351 10.34 -9.61 15.07
CA VAL A 351 10.97 -8.31 15.36
C VAL A 351 10.19 -7.54 16.42
N PHE A 352 8.86 -7.49 16.32
CA PHE A 352 7.99 -6.86 17.31
C PHE A 352 8.12 -7.53 18.66
N SER A 353 8.13 -8.86 18.72
CA SER A 353 8.29 -9.62 19.96
C SER A 353 9.62 -9.35 20.65
N ALA A 354 10.70 -9.11 19.89
CA ALA A 354 12.01 -8.75 20.40
C ALA A 354 12.03 -7.33 20.95
N LEU A 355 11.59 -6.34 20.14
CA LEU A 355 11.46 -4.95 20.57
C LEU A 355 10.55 -4.81 21.79
N SER A 356 9.50 -5.64 21.86
CA SER A 356 8.54 -5.59 22.94
C SER A 356 9.11 -5.84 24.33
N ARG A 357 10.18 -6.64 24.40
CA ARG A 357 10.87 -6.88 25.68
C ARG A 357 11.80 -5.75 26.07
N THR A 358 12.42 -5.12 25.07
CA THR A 358 13.38 -4.04 25.33
C THR A 358 12.72 -2.86 26.04
N TYR A 359 11.44 -2.58 25.76
CA TYR A 359 10.69 -1.56 26.51
C TYR A 359 10.09 -2.09 27.82
N ALA A 360 9.65 -3.36 27.87
CA ALA A 360 8.97 -3.91 29.05
C ALA A 360 9.91 -4.05 30.26
N ASN A 361 11.19 -4.31 30.02
CA ASN A 361 12.19 -4.51 31.07
C ASN A 361 12.75 -3.20 31.65
N GLY A 362 12.39 -2.04 31.09
CA GLY A 362 12.90 -0.74 31.51
C GLY A 362 14.43 -0.59 31.39
N PRO A 363 14.99 0.57 31.78
CA PRO A 363 16.43 0.74 31.86
C PRO A 363 17.02 -0.19 32.92
N SER A 364 17.93 -1.07 32.49
CA SER A 364 18.65 -1.99 33.37
C SER A 364 19.72 -1.23 34.17
N ALA A 365 19.82 -1.48 35.48
CA ALA A 365 20.91 -0.96 36.30
C ALA A 365 22.29 -1.51 35.89
N ASP A 366 22.32 -2.67 35.22
CA ASP A 366 23.52 -3.23 34.62
C ASP A 366 23.82 -2.58 33.26
N SER A 367 24.92 -1.82 33.21
CA SER A 367 25.40 -1.10 32.02
C SER A 367 25.73 -2.01 30.84
N VAL A 368 26.07 -3.28 31.06
CA VAL A 368 26.37 -4.25 29.98
C VAL A 368 25.07 -4.68 29.32
N ARG A 369 24.09 -5.11 30.13
CA ARG A 369 22.75 -5.48 29.67
C ARG A 369 22.03 -4.33 28.97
N GLU A 370 22.22 -3.09 29.43
CA GLU A 370 21.66 -1.91 28.77
C GLU A 370 22.27 -1.67 27.38
N LYS A 371 23.61 -1.81 27.25
CA LYS A 371 24.29 -1.69 25.94
C LYS A 371 23.81 -2.76 24.96
N GLU A 372 23.63 -4.00 25.40
CA GLU A 372 23.12 -5.09 24.56
C GLU A 372 21.66 -4.84 24.14
N THR A 373 20.83 -4.36 25.05
CA THR A 373 19.44 -3.98 24.77
C THR A 373 19.37 -2.90 23.69
N ARG A 374 20.22 -1.86 23.79
CA ARG A 374 20.28 -0.78 22.78
C ARG A 374 20.79 -1.27 21.42
N LYS A 375 21.74 -2.21 21.39
CA LYS A 375 22.19 -2.85 20.14
C LYS A 375 21.05 -3.60 19.46
N LEU A 376 20.29 -4.40 20.23
CA LEU A 376 19.14 -5.15 19.72
C LEU A 376 18.04 -4.21 19.20
N GLN A 377 17.74 -3.13 19.91
CA GLN A 377 16.78 -2.11 19.46
C GLN A 377 17.18 -1.52 18.10
N LYS A 378 18.45 -1.16 17.93
CA LYS A 378 18.98 -0.63 16.67
C LYS A 378 18.88 -1.64 15.54
N LEU A 379 19.33 -2.87 15.77
CA LEU A 379 19.22 -3.97 14.80
C LEU A 379 17.78 -4.14 14.32
N CYS A 380 16.82 -4.25 15.26
CA CYS A 380 15.41 -4.43 14.93
C CYS A 380 14.84 -3.23 14.15
N CYS A 381 15.19 -2.00 14.54
CA CYS A 381 14.71 -0.81 13.86
C CYS A 381 15.27 -0.67 12.43
N GLU A 382 16.56 -0.93 12.22
CA GLU A 382 17.16 -0.97 10.87
C GLU A 382 16.51 -2.03 10.00
N PHE A 383 16.31 -3.22 10.56
CA PHE A 383 15.70 -4.33 9.87
C PHE A 383 14.25 -3.99 9.44
N MET A 384 13.46 -3.36 10.31
CA MET A 384 12.13 -2.85 9.95
C MET A 384 12.19 -1.74 8.91
N LEU A 385 13.13 -0.79 9.02
CA LEU A 385 13.29 0.29 8.05
C LEU A 385 13.49 -0.28 6.66
N PHE A 386 14.42 -1.22 6.50
CA PHE A 386 14.69 -1.86 5.21
C PHE A 386 13.46 -2.58 4.65
N LEU A 387 12.77 -3.38 5.48
CA LEU A 387 11.63 -4.19 5.06
C LEU A 387 10.36 -3.39 4.75
N LEU A 388 10.19 -2.19 5.33
CA LEU A 388 9.00 -1.35 5.16
C LEU A 388 9.21 -0.20 4.14
N ARG A 389 10.45 0.02 3.68
CA ARG A 389 10.74 1.03 2.63
C ARG A 389 10.30 0.55 1.25
N SER A 390 9.62 1.40 0.46
CA SER A 390 9.19 1.05 -0.91
C SER A 390 10.38 0.82 -1.85
N ASN A 391 11.45 1.57 -1.62
CA ASN A 391 12.67 1.56 -2.43
C ASN A 391 13.87 1.37 -1.50
N PRO A 392 14.18 0.12 -1.12
CA PRO A 392 15.44 -0.15 -0.43
C PRO A 392 16.61 0.29 -1.33
N PRO A 393 17.78 0.63 -0.75
CA PRO A 393 18.93 1.12 -1.49
C PRO A 393 19.26 0.20 -2.68
N LYS A 394 19.41 0.79 -3.88
CA LYS A 394 19.57 0.02 -5.14
C LYS A 394 20.88 -0.79 -5.17
N ASP A 395 21.87 -0.32 -4.44
CA ASP A 395 23.14 -0.99 -4.18
C ASP A 395 23.00 -2.19 -3.22
N MET A 396 21.96 -2.22 -2.38
CA MET A 396 21.66 -3.32 -1.47
C MET A 396 20.75 -4.37 -2.10
N LEU A 397 19.56 -4.00 -2.59
CA LEU A 397 18.67 -4.94 -3.28
C LEU A 397 18.80 -4.72 -4.78
N THR A 398 19.71 -5.44 -5.43
CA THR A 398 20.24 -5.09 -6.76
C THR A 398 19.20 -5.28 -7.87
N GLN A 399 18.43 -6.36 -7.81
CA GLN A 399 17.41 -6.67 -8.81
C GLN A 399 16.13 -5.86 -8.61
N SER A 400 15.65 -5.22 -9.68
CA SER A 400 14.38 -4.47 -9.69
C SER A 400 13.17 -5.33 -9.34
N VAL A 401 13.15 -6.58 -9.82
CA VAL A 401 12.05 -7.50 -9.58
C VAL A 401 11.87 -7.82 -8.10
N ASP A 402 12.97 -7.92 -7.34
CA ASP A 402 12.91 -8.17 -5.90
C ASP A 402 12.38 -6.96 -5.14
N ARG A 403 12.74 -5.74 -5.57
CA ARG A 403 12.13 -4.50 -5.05
C ARG A 403 10.63 -4.44 -5.33
N HIS A 404 10.21 -4.78 -6.54
CA HIS A 404 8.79 -4.79 -6.91
C HIS A 404 7.99 -5.81 -6.10
N LEU A 405 8.53 -7.02 -5.95
CA LEU A 405 7.89 -8.10 -5.20
C LEU A 405 7.82 -7.78 -3.70
N LEU A 406 8.90 -7.25 -3.12
CA LEU A 406 8.89 -6.82 -1.72
C LEU A 406 7.84 -5.72 -1.50
N ARG A 407 7.77 -4.74 -2.41
CA ARG A 407 6.75 -3.68 -2.35
C ARG A 407 5.32 -4.22 -2.51
N ALA A 408 5.12 -5.23 -3.35
CA ALA A 408 3.83 -5.92 -3.42
C ALA A 408 3.47 -6.62 -2.10
N CYS A 409 4.44 -7.27 -1.44
CA CYS A 409 4.24 -7.87 -0.12
C CYS A 409 3.89 -6.82 0.96
N GLN A 410 4.46 -5.62 0.90
CA GLN A 410 4.11 -4.49 1.78
C GLN A 410 2.65 -4.05 1.56
N ALA A 411 2.21 -3.94 0.29
CA ALA A 411 0.84 -3.58 -0.04
C ALA A 411 -0.19 -4.59 0.51
N SER A 412 0.17 -5.87 0.60
CA SER A 412 -0.66 -6.95 1.17
C SER A 412 -0.57 -7.10 2.69
N LEU A 413 0.27 -6.32 3.37
CA LEU A 413 0.49 -6.46 4.82
C LEU A 413 -0.79 -6.19 5.63
N ASP A 414 -1.06 -6.92 6.71
CA ASP A 414 -2.21 -6.59 7.56
C ASP A 414 -2.07 -5.20 8.19
N PHE A 415 -3.08 -4.35 7.99
CA PHE A 415 -3.07 -2.98 8.50
C PHE A 415 -3.13 -2.97 10.02
N GLN A 416 -4.11 -3.68 10.61
CA GLN A 416 -4.43 -3.57 12.02
C GLN A 416 -3.42 -4.31 12.91
N GLY A 417 -2.96 -5.49 12.50
CA GLY A 417 -2.05 -6.34 13.26
C GLY A 417 -0.56 -6.06 13.06
N CYS A 418 -0.14 -5.64 11.85
CA CYS A 418 1.28 -5.44 11.55
C CYS A 418 1.68 -3.96 11.42
N LEU A 419 1.06 -3.20 10.51
CA LEU A 419 1.49 -1.82 10.25
C LEU A 419 1.27 -0.92 11.48
N VAL A 420 0.09 -0.98 12.08
CA VAL A 420 -0.20 -0.18 13.27
C VAL A 420 0.66 -0.58 14.46
N LEU A 421 0.98 -1.87 14.60
CA LEU A 421 1.89 -2.34 15.65
C LEU A 421 3.31 -1.80 15.45
N ALA A 422 3.82 -1.80 14.21
CA ALA A 422 5.11 -1.18 13.88
C ALA A 422 5.15 0.31 14.27
N LEU A 423 4.14 1.07 13.84
CA LEU A 423 4.02 2.50 14.16
C LEU A 423 3.96 2.75 15.67
N ARG A 424 3.19 1.95 16.41
CA ARG A 424 3.09 2.04 17.87
C ARG A 424 4.43 1.74 18.55
N ILE A 425 5.11 0.65 18.19
CA ILE A 425 6.40 0.26 18.79
C ILE A 425 7.45 1.34 18.54
N LEU A 426 7.58 1.82 17.30
CA LEU A 426 8.50 2.89 16.94
C LEU A 426 8.17 4.19 17.68
N MET A 427 6.88 4.53 17.83
CA MET A 427 6.46 5.71 18.58
C MET A 427 6.84 5.59 20.07
N VAL A 428 6.61 4.43 20.70
CA VAL A 428 7.01 4.20 22.10
C VAL A 428 8.53 4.35 22.26
N LEU A 429 9.32 3.71 21.40
CA LEU A 429 10.79 3.83 21.40
C LEU A 429 11.26 5.28 21.17
N SER A 430 10.64 5.99 20.24
CA SER A 430 10.97 7.39 19.93
C SER A 430 10.63 8.36 21.06
N SER A 431 9.78 7.94 22.01
CA SER A 431 9.29 8.78 23.10
C SER A 431 9.75 8.30 24.47
N GLU A 432 10.76 7.41 24.52
CA GLU A 432 11.36 6.90 25.75
C GLU A 432 11.88 8.03 26.65
N ALA A 433 12.52 9.04 26.07
CA ALA A 433 12.92 10.27 26.77
C ALA A 433 11.72 11.01 27.40
N MET A 434 10.56 11.02 26.73
CA MET A 434 9.33 11.68 27.19
C MET A 434 8.59 10.93 28.30
N LEU A 435 8.95 9.68 28.59
CA LEU A 435 8.37 8.88 29.68
C LEU A 435 9.18 9.00 30.97
N SER A 436 10.37 9.60 30.93
CA SER A 436 11.31 9.66 32.07
C SER A 436 10.90 10.61 33.21
N GLY A 437 9.81 11.38 33.06
CA GLY A 437 9.21 12.17 34.16
C GLY A 437 10.10 13.29 34.75
N LEU A 438 11.29 13.52 34.19
CA LEU A 438 12.24 14.53 34.66
C LEU A 438 11.72 15.95 34.36
N PRO A 439 12.01 16.96 35.22
CA PRO A 439 11.71 18.36 34.94
C PRO A 439 12.45 18.78 33.65
N GLY A 440 11.69 19.18 32.61
CA GLY A 440 12.20 19.46 31.25
C GLY A 440 11.53 18.64 30.13
N SER A 441 10.60 17.74 30.44
CA SER A 441 9.90 16.88 29.46
C SER A 441 9.13 17.63 28.36
N GLN A 442 8.63 18.85 28.62
CA GLN A 442 8.01 19.68 27.58
C GLN A 442 9.03 20.32 26.63
N ASP A 443 10.23 20.65 27.12
CA ASP A 443 11.31 21.16 26.26
C ASP A 443 11.91 20.03 25.44
N GLN A 444 12.00 18.81 25.99
CA GLN A 444 12.36 17.61 25.23
C GLN A 444 11.32 17.27 24.15
N PHE A 445 10.03 17.53 24.39
CA PHE A 445 8.98 17.43 23.37
C PHE A 445 9.23 18.42 22.23
N LYS A 446 9.51 19.69 22.54
CA LYS A 446 9.86 20.70 21.52
C LYS A 446 11.14 20.34 20.77
N ILE A 447 12.18 19.85 21.46
CA ILE A 447 13.44 19.39 20.84
C ILE A 447 13.20 18.19 19.91
N PHE A 448 12.37 17.23 20.33
CA PHE A 448 11.96 16.10 19.50
C PHE A 448 11.27 16.59 18.21
N MET A 449 10.40 17.59 18.33
CA MET A 449 9.63 18.15 17.21
C MET A 449 10.52 18.95 16.26
N LEU A 450 11.39 19.82 16.80
CA LEU A 450 12.43 20.56 16.07
C LEU A 450 13.44 19.62 15.38
N GLY A 451 13.72 18.47 15.98
CA GLY A 451 14.56 17.43 15.39
C GLY A 451 13.89 16.82 14.16
N VAL A 452 12.62 16.41 14.26
CA VAL A 452 11.85 15.80 13.16
C VAL A 452 11.87 16.67 11.89
N ASP A 453 11.86 18.01 12.02
CA ASP A 453 11.86 18.96 10.90
C ASP A 453 13.15 19.03 10.08
N GLN A 454 14.31 18.80 10.69
CA GLN A 454 15.61 18.91 10.00
C GLN A 454 15.91 17.71 9.08
N TYR A 455 15.15 16.63 9.19
CA TYR A 455 15.40 15.38 8.45
C TYR A 455 14.69 15.32 7.10
N LYS A 456 14.94 16.32 6.24
CA LYS A 456 14.32 16.44 4.89
C LYS A 456 14.95 15.55 3.81
N ASN A 457 16.15 15.04 4.04
CA ASN A 457 16.79 14.05 3.18
C ASN A 457 17.50 13.04 4.08
N VAL A 458 16.81 11.95 4.43
CA VAL A 458 17.45 10.83 5.10
C VAL A 458 18.32 10.12 4.07
N ASP A 459 19.54 10.64 3.89
CA ASP A 459 20.62 9.89 3.28
C ASP A 459 20.98 8.81 4.30
N THR A 460 20.40 7.62 4.16
CA THR A 460 20.51 6.52 5.13
C THR A 460 21.97 6.24 5.47
N LYS A 461 22.89 6.48 4.53
CA LYS A 461 24.34 6.36 4.73
C LYS A 461 24.91 7.31 5.81
N SER A 462 24.43 8.56 5.86
CA SER A 462 24.85 9.56 6.86
C SER A 462 24.31 9.29 8.27
N LEU A 463 23.17 8.60 8.35
CA LEU A 463 22.50 8.21 9.59
C LEU A 463 23.26 7.09 10.31
N LEU A 464 24.05 6.34 9.55
CA LEU A 464 24.81 5.17 9.95
C LEU A 464 26.26 5.52 10.36
N ASP A 465 26.83 6.56 9.76
CA ASP A 465 28.20 7.03 10.04
C ASP A 465 28.31 7.89 11.31
N THR A 466 27.21 8.43 11.83
CA THR A 466 27.20 9.08 13.16
C THR A 466 27.22 8.01 14.24
N GLY A 467 28.36 7.35 14.43
CA GLY A 467 28.63 6.34 15.48
C GLY A 467 28.50 6.84 16.93
N LYS A 468 27.79 7.94 17.18
CA LYS A 468 27.42 8.37 18.53
C LYS A 468 26.15 7.64 18.95
N VAL A 469 26.36 6.56 19.69
CA VAL A 469 25.36 5.65 20.28
C VAL A 469 24.34 6.34 21.23
N ARG A 470 24.27 7.66 21.32
CA ARG A 470 23.72 8.35 22.50
C ARG A 470 22.25 8.79 22.47
N ASP A 471 21.48 8.60 21.40
CA ASP A 471 20.03 8.70 21.55
C ASP A 471 19.24 7.73 20.65
N MET A 472 18.78 6.62 21.25
CA MET A 472 17.89 5.66 20.59
C MET A 472 16.56 6.30 20.21
N ALA A 473 16.09 7.29 20.97
CA ALA A 473 14.83 7.98 20.70
C ALA A 473 14.92 8.80 19.40
N GLU A 474 16.04 9.49 19.17
CA GLU A 474 16.32 10.22 17.93
C GLU A 474 16.37 9.27 16.73
N PHE A 475 17.04 8.13 16.90
CA PHE A 475 17.16 7.11 15.86
C PHE A 475 15.81 6.47 15.51
N ALA A 476 15.01 6.07 16.51
CA ALA A 476 13.65 5.56 16.31
C ALA A 476 12.74 6.61 15.66
N SER A 477 12.87 7.88 16.03
CA SER A 477 12.10 8.99 15.44
C SER A 477 12.40 9.17 13.95
N LYS A 478 13.68 9.10 13.56
CA LYS A 478 14.11 9.13 12.15
C LYS A 478 13.48 7.99 11.35
N ILE A 479 13.47 6.78 11.91
CA ILE A 479 12.87 5.60 11.27
C ILE A 479 11.35 5.71 11.19
N LEU A 480 10.69 6.18 12.25
CA LEU A 480 9.26 6.46 12.26
C LEU A 480 8.88 7.46 11.15
N LYS A 481 9.62 8.58 11.04
CA LYS A 481 9.43 9.57 9.97
C LYS A 481 9.61 8.93 8.60
N ALA A 482 10.67 8.15 8.39
CA ALA A 482 10.95 7.49 7.13
C ALA A 482 9.80 6.55 6.71
N ILE A 483 9.31 5.70 7.63
CA ILE A 483 8.20 4.79 7.37
C ILE A 483 6.89 5.54 7.14
N CYS A 484 6.56 6.56 7.93
CA CYS A 484 5.35 7.37 7.72
C CYS A 484 5.38 8.16 6.40
N SER A 485 6.57 8.48 5.89
CA SER A 485 6.75 9.18 4.60
C SER A 485 6.61 8.25 3.39
N GLU A 486 6.54 6.93 3.59
CA GLU A 486 6.32 5.98 2.51
C GLU A 486 4.90 6.12 1.95
N GLY A 487 4.79 6.29 0.63
CA GLY A 487 3.50 6.54 -0.02
C GLY A 487 2.45 5.46 0.24
N TRP A 488 2.86 4.19 0.29
CA TRP A 488 1.94 3.07 0.58
C TRP A 488 1.46 3.06 2.03
N VAL A 489 2.30 3.47 3.00
CA VAL A 489 1.92 3.60 4.42
C VAL A 489 0.90 4.71 4.57
N LYS A 490 1.13 5.86 3.94
CA LYS A 490 0.18 6.98 3.91
C LYS A 490 -1.14 6.55 3.29
N GLU A 491 -1.12 5.96 2.11
CA GLU A 491 -2.34 5.51 1.42
C GLU A 491 -3.16 4.53 2.25
N LYS A 492 -2.52 3.50 2.80
CA LYS A 492 -3.18 2.46 3.59
C LYS A 492 -3.74 3.00 4.92
N SER A 493 -3.02 3.93 5.53
CA SER A 493 -3.44 4.64 6.75
C SER A 493 -4.66 5.53 6.50
N LEU A 494 -4.68 6.25 5.37
CA LEU A 494 -5.80 7.10 4.97
C LEU A 494 -7.04 6.29 4.57
N LEU A 495 -6.86 5.10 3.98
CA LEU A 495 -7.96 4.16 3.67
C LEU A 495 -8.59 3.57 4.93
N ASN A 496 -7.78 3.31 5.96
CA ASN A 496 -8.22 2.64 7.21
C ASN A 496 -8.26 3.60 8.41
N GLY A 497 -8.68 4.85 8.19
CA GLY A 497 -8.57 5.91 9.19
C GLY A 497 -9.25 5.62 10.53
N ASP A 498 -10.44 4.99 10.52
CA ASP A 498 -11.16 4.64 11.75
C ASP A 498 -10.37 3.62 12.60
N ASN A 499 -9.81 2.60 11.94
CA ASN A 499 -9.00 1.57 12.60
C ASN A 499 -7.69 2.15 13.12
N LEU A 500 -7.08 3.06 12.36
CA LEU A 500 -5.88 3.78 12.78
C LEU A 500 -6.13 4.58 14.06
N VAL A 501 -7.18 5.40 14.06
CA VAL A 501 -7.55 6.28 15.19
C VAL A 501 -7.96 5.45 16.41
N LYS A 502 -8.69 4.34 16.22
CA LYS A 502 -8.97 3.36 17.29
C LYS A 502 -7.69 2.80 17.89
N ALA A 503 -6.75 2.39 17.06
CA ALA A 503 -5.55 1.73 17.53
C ALA A 503 -4.53 2.72 18.13
N ILE A 504 -4.34 3.89 17.53
CA ILE A 504 -3.47 4.93 18.08
C ILE A 504 -4.06 5.53 19.36
N GLY A 505 -5.38 5.44 19.58
CA GLY A 505 -6.04 5.90 20.82
C GLY A 505 -5.52 5.27 22.12
N ASN A 506 -4.81 4.14 22.07
CA ASN A 506 -4.15 3.55 23.24
C ASN A 506 -2.80 4.22 23.58
N LEU A 507 -2.28 5.11 22.74
CA LEU A 507 -1.07 5.90 22.99
C LEU A 507 -1.43 7.21 23.72
N ARG A 508 -0.41 7.89 24.29
CA ARG A 508 -0.62 9.25 24.82
C ARG A 508 -1.08 10.18 23.69
N PRO A 509 -1.93 11.18 23.98
CA PRO A 509 -2.40 12.14 22.98
C PRO A 509 -1.33 12.78 22.11
N GLN A 510 -0.21 13.14 22.74
CA GLN A 510 0.94 13.75 22.07
C GLN A 510 1.61 12.78 21.09
N GLN A 511 1.75 11.50 21.47
CA GLN A 511 2.31 10.45 20.62
C GLN A 511 1.40 10.16 19.42
N ALA A 512 0.09 10.09 19.69
CA ALA A 512 -0.91 9.90 18.66
C ALA A 512 -0.92 11.04 17.63
N HIS A 513 -0.80 12.28 18.12
CA HIS A 513 -0.71 13.47 17.29
C HIS A 513 0.52 13.44 16.38
N ILE A 514 1.69 13.09 16.91
CA ILE A 514 2.94 12.99 16.13
C ILE A 514 2.78 12.02 14.95
N ILE A 515 2.27 10.80 15.19
CA ILE A 515 2.07 9.83 14.11
C ILE A 515 1.15 10.39 13.02
N LEU A 516 0.06 11.05 13.42
CA LEU A 516 -0.89 11.63 12.48
C LEU A 516 -0.27 12.77 11.67
N GLN A 517 0.52 13.64 12.29
CA GLN A 517 1.27 14.67 11.59
C GLN A 517 2.24 14.09 10.58
N LEU A 518 3.02 13.08 10.98
CA LEU A 518 3.97 12.40 10.10
C LEU A 518 3.29 11.74 8.89
N LEU A 519 2.09 11.17 9.07
CA LEU A 519 1.32 10.54 7.99
C LEU A 519 0.66 11.58 7.06
N CYS A 520 0.13 12.66 7.63
CA CYS A 520 -0.63 13.66 6.89
C CYS A 520 0.30 14.66 6.18
N TYR A 521 1.31 15.15 6.89
CA TYR A 521 2.21 16.22 6.49
C TYR A 521 3.69 15.84 6.71
N PRO A 522 4.21 14.84 5.97
CA PRO A 522 5.60 14.38 6.13
C PRO A 522 6.66 15.45 5.81
N GLU A 523 6.34 16.41 4.92
CA GLU A 523 7.27 17.45 4.44
C GLU A 523 7.16 18.79 5.18
N ASN A 524 6.01 19.07 5.79
CA ASN A 524 5.66 20.34 6.43
C ASN A 524 5.05 20.06 7.80
N TYR A 525 5.87 19.58 8.73
CA TYR A 525 5.44 19.46 10.12
C TYR A 525 5.14 20.88 10.65
N GLN A 526 3.95 21.10 11.20
CA GLN A 526 3.60 22.39 11.79
C GLN A 526 3.72 22.31 13.31
N GLU A 527 4.58 23.15 13.88
CA GLU A 527 4.80 23.29 15.33
C GLU A 527 3.54 23.78 16.08
N ASP A 528 2.59 24.40 15.37
CA ASP A 528 1.54 25.25 15.94
C ASP A 528 0.28 24.52 16.46
N LEU A 529 0.24 23.20 16.46
CA LEU A 529 -0.84 22.47 17.13
C LEU A 529 -0.63 22.46 18.65
N GLN A 530 -0.64 23.65 19.25
CA GLN A 530 -1.08 23.77 20.62
C GLN A 530 -2.50 23.23 20.67
N MET A 531 -2.69 22.10 21.36
CA MET A 531 -3.94 21.38 21.59
C MET A 531 -5.04 22.21 22.30
N LYS A 532 -4.94 23.54 22.28
CA LYS A 532 -5.82 24.52 22.90
C LYS A 532 -6.80 25.18 21.92
N GLU A 533 -6.56 25.14 20.60
CA GLU A 533 -7.43 25.79 19.59
C GLU A 533 -7.93 24.84 18.48
N TYR A 534 -8.58 23.72 18.86
CA TYR A 534 -9.20 22.81 17.88
C TYR A 534 -10.18 23.50 16.92
N GLY A 535 -10.81 24.62 17.34
CA GLY A 535 -11.76 25.37 16.52
C GLY A 535 -11.14 25.95 15.24
N GLY A 536 -10.03 26.67 15.34
CA GLY A 536 -9.35 27.25 14.17
C GLY A 536 -8.78 26.20 13.22
N TYR A 537 -8.35 25.06 13.77
CA TYR A 537 -7.87 23.94 12.96
C TYR A 537 -9.00 23.26 12.16
N ILE A 538 -10.16 23.04 12.79
CA ILE A 538 -11.35 22.52 12.10
C ILE A 538 -11.78 23.49 10.98
N GLU A 539 -11.74 24.79 11.24
CA GLU A 539 -12.02 25.82 10.24
C GLU A 539 -11.06 25.76 9.05
N GLY A 540 -9.76 25.61 9.30
CA GLY A 540 -8.75 25.43 8.25
C GLY A 540 -9.00 24.18 7.40
N ILE A 541 -9.36 23.06 8.02
CA ILE A 541 -9.68 21.81 7.32
C ILE A 541 -10.90 21.98 6.41
N LEU A 542 -11.99 22.56 6.92
CA LEU A 542 -13.25 22.66 6.18
C LEU A 542 -13.17 23.70 5.05
N LYS A 543 -12.47 24.83 5.27
CA LYS A 543 -12.31 25.87 4.24
C LYS A 543 -11.41 25.42 3.09
N ASN A 544 -10.34 24.69 3.38
CA ASN A 544 -9.35 24.23 2.39
C ASN A 544 -9.64 22.82 1.83
N LEU A 545 -10.87 22.34 2.00
CA LEU A 545 -11.25 20.98 1.58
C LEU A 545 -11.25 20.84 0.06
N ASP A 546 -10.44 19.92 -0.44
CA ASP A 546 -10.42 19.50 -1.84
C ASP A 546 -10.47 17.97 -1.97
N ILE A 547 -10.61 17.46 -3.20
CA ILE A 547 -10.73 16.02 -3.44
C ILE A 547 -9.45 15.24 -3.09
N TRP A 548 -8.29 15.90 -3.09
CA TRP A 548 -6.99 15.27 -2.80
C TRP A 548 -6.74 15.16 -1.29
N THR A 549 -7.28 16.10 -0.51
CA THR A 549 -7.14 16.19 0.94
C THR A 549 -8.29 15.52 1.69
N LEU A 550 -9.40 15.18 1.05
CA LEU A 550 -10.61 14.63 1.70
C LEU A 550 -10.33 13.51 2.72
N ARG A 551 -9.55 12.48 2.34
CA ARG A 551 -9.23 11.36 3.25
C ARG A 551 -8.36 11.81 4.43
N GLN A 552 -7.44 12.73 4.18
CA GLN A 552 -6.57 13.31 5.20
C GLN A 552 -7.37 14.19 6.18
N SER A 553 -8.22 15.06 5.67
CA SER A 553 -9.17 15.88 6.43
C SER A 553 -10.09 15.02 7.31
N ARG A 554 -10.61 13.91 6.76
CA ARG A 554 -11.40 12.93 7.53
C ARG A 554 -10.62 12.36 8.70
N LEU A 555 -9.41 11.85 8.44
CA LEU A 555 -8.57 11.24 9.47
C LEU A 555 -8.27 12.22 10.63
N LEU A 556 -7.94 13.47 10.28
CA LEU A 556 -7.63 14.52 11.25
C LEU A 556 -8.84 14.86 12.13
N LEU A 557 -10.03 15.02 11.53
CA LEU A 557 -11.26 15.28 12.28
C LEU A 557 -11.61 14.11 13.21
N LEU A 558 -11.55 12.87 12.70
CA LEU A 558 -11.78 11.66 13.50
C LEU A 558 -10.88 11.58 14.73
N PHE A 559 -9.60 11.91 14.56
CA PHE A 559 -8.67 11.96 15.67
C PHE A 559 -9.06 13.00 16.71
N ILE A 560 -9.40 14.23 16.29
CA ILE A 560 -9.81 15.30 17.20
C ILE A 560 -11.00 14.86 18.03
N PHE A 561 -12.05 14.32 17.41
CA PHE A 561 -13.24 13.86 18.12
C PHE A 561 -12.93 12.76 19.14
N LYS A 562 -12.23 11.70 18.71
CA LYS A 562 -11.88 10.59 19.63
C LYS A 562 -10.94 11.03 20.75
N HIS A 563 -10.01 11.94 20.47
CA HIS A 563 -9.11 12.46 21.48
C HIS A 563 -9.86 13.25 22.57
N THR A 564 -10.88 14.03 22.19
CA THR A 564 -11.70 14.79 23.14
C THR A 564 -12.68 13.96 23.96
N GLU A 565 -13.04 12.76 23.51
CA GLU A 565 -13.88 11.83 24.29
C GLU A 565 -13.15 11.28 25.53
N GLY A 566 -11.82 11.18 25.50
CA GLY A 566 -11.03 10.54 26.55
C GLY A 566 -10.46 11.47 27.64
N HIS A 567 -10.40 12.80 27.42
CA HIS A 567 -9.78 13.75 28.34
C HIS A 567 -10.74 14.92 28.62
N GLY A 568 -11.35 14.92 29.80
CA GLY A 568 -12.53 15.71 30.21
C GLY A 568 -12.43 17.24 30.26
N GLY A 569 -11.78 17.89 29.29
CA GLY A 569 -11.72 19.35 29.16
C GLY A 569 -12.62 19.93 28.05
N PHE A 570 -12.86 19.20 26.95
CA PHE A 570 -13.68 19.66 25.82
C PHE A 570 -14.80 18.68 25.54
N ALA A 571 -16.05 19.11 25.76
CA ALA A 571 -17.20 18.28 25.43
C ALA A 571 -17.27 18.07 23.91
N PRO A 572 -17.34 16.83 23.39
CA PRO A 572 -17.43 16.53 21.96
C PRO A 572 -18.60 17.26 21.28
N GLY A 573 -19.67 17.58 22.03
CA GLY A 573 -20.79 18.40 21.58
C GLY A 573 -20.40 19.85 21.18
N ARG A 574 -19.38 20.47 21.79
CA ARG A 574 -18.91 21.81 21.38
C ARG A 574 -18.21 21.75 20.03
N LEU A 575 -17.37 20.74 19.80
CA LEU A 575 -16.69 20.54 18.53
C LEU A 575 -17.66 20.19 17.41
N ALA A 576 -18.65 19.34 17.71
CA ALA A 576 -19.74 19.05 16.79
C ALA A 576 -20.54 20.32 16.43
N SER A 577 -20.75 21.23 17.40
CA SER A 577 -21.37 22.53 17.17
C SER A 577 -20.52 23.44 16.29
N THR A 578 -19.19 23.44 16.47
CA THR A 578 -18.26 24.19 15.61
C THR A 578 -18.26 23.66 14.19
N VAL A 579 -18.21 22.33 14.00
CA VAL A 579 -18.33 21.72 12.66
C VAL A 579 -19.65 22.10 12.01
N ALA A 580 -20.76 22.04 12.73
CA ALA A 580 -22.08 22.39 12.19
C ALA A 580 -22.18 23.87 11.77
N LYS A 581 -21.65 24.79 12.58
CA LYS A 581 -21.59 26.23 12.25
C LYS A 581 -20.75 26.48 11.00
N LEU A 582 -19.52 25.95 10.96
CA LEU A 582 -18.62 26.14 9.81
C LEU A 582 -19.16 25.49 8.52
N THR A 583 -19.81 24.34 8.64
CA THR A 583 -20.48 23.68 7.50
C THR A 583 -21.59 24.58 6.95
N THR A 584 -22.39 25.17 7.84
CA THR A 584 -23.44 26.15 7.51
C THR A 584 -22.85 27.38 6.82
N ASP A 585 -21.78 27.95 7.39
CA ASP A 585 -21.10 29.12 6.83
C ASP A 585 -20.54 28.85 5.42
N ILE A 586 -19.95 27.67 5.19
CA ILE A 586 -19.41 27.28 3.87
C ILE A 586 -20.54 27.14 2.84
N ILE A 587 -21.67 26.53 3.23
CA ILE A 587 -22.85 26.44 2.37
C ILE A 587 -23.33 27.84 1.99
N GLN A 588 -23.42 28.77 2.95
CA GLN A 588 -23.88 30.14 2.71
C GLN A 588 -22.87 30.99 1.91
N THR A 589 -21.56 30.84 2.12
CA THR A 589 -20.52 31.72 1.57
C THR A 589 -19.90 31.26 0.25
N SER A 590 -20.15 30.02 -0.17
CA SER A 590 -19.60 29.42 -1.39
C SER A 590 -19.88 30.24 -2.66
N PRO A 591 -19.06 30.15 -3.74
CA PRO A 591 -19.31 30.86 -5.00
C PRO A 591 -20.61 30.45 -5.70
N ILE A 592 -21.24 29.35 -5.23
CA ILE A 592 -22.63 28.96 -5.45
C ILE A 592 -23.62 29.97 -4.78
N SER A 593 -23.13 31.07 -4.23
CA SER A 593 -23.88 32.21 -3.68
C SER A 593 -23.46 33.58 -4.28
N ARG A 594 -22.44 33.67 -5.18
CA ARG A 594 -21.84 34.96 -5.65
C ARG A 594 -21.84 35.26 -7.18
N HIS A 595 -22.88 34.85 -7.88
CA HIS A 595 -23.20 34.98 -9.31
C HIS A 595 -22.06 34.65 -10.32
N GLN A 596 -21.11 33.77 -9.98
CA GLN A 596 -20.03 33.40 -10.90
C GLN A 596 -20.35 32.14 -11.70
N LYS A 597 -20.20 32.21 -13.03
CA LYS A 597 -20.24 31.05 -13.94
C LYS A 597 -19.10 30.11 -13.59
N PHE A 598 -19.43 28.90 -13.17
CA PHE A 598 -18.45 27.89 -12.77
C PHE A 598 -18.25 26.89 -13.91
N GLN A 599 -17.12 26.96 -14.63
CA GLN A 599 -16.74 25.96 -15.63
C GLN A 599 -15.97 24.84 -14.94
N ILE A 600 -16.56 23.64 -14.84
CA ILE A 600 -15.83 22.44 -14.40
C ILE A 600 -14.97 21.99 -15.59
N THR A 601 -13.69 22.35 -15.61
CA THR A 601 -12.81 22.06 -16.77
C THR A 601 -12.28 20.61 -16.81
N GLY A 602 -12.88 19.69 -16.04
CA GLY A 602 -12.45 18.29 -15.97
C GLY A 602 -11.18 18.07 -15.12
N LEU A 603 -10.60 19.13 -14.55
CA LEU A 603 -9.52 19.04 -13.57
C LEU A 603 -10.11 18.91 -12.15
N ALA A 604 -9.65 17.90 -11.41
CA ALA A 604 -10.07 17.58 -10.05
C ALA A 604 -9.93 18.74 -9.03
N LYS A 605 -9.16 19.80 -9.37
CA LYS A 605 -8.95 20.99 -8.55
C LYS A 605 -10.10 22.00 -8.58
N ASP A 606 -11.04 21.85 -9.51
CA ASP A 606 -12.16 22.80 -9.66
C ASP A 606 -13.40 22.40 -8.86
N ILE A 607 -13.40 21.31 -8.09
CA ILE A 607 -14.60 20.89 -7.34
C ILE A 607 -14.77 21.81 -6.11
N PRO A 608 -15.89 22.55 -5.96
CA PRO A 608 -16.10 23.38 -4.77
C PRO A 608 -16.19 22.54 -3.50
N ASN A 609 -15.59 23.02 -2.42
CA ASN A 609 -15.56 22.37 -1.10
C ASN A 609 -16.93 21.88 -0.59
N VAL A 610 -18.02 22.61 -0.89
CA VAL A 610 -19.41 22.24 -0.55
C VAL A 610 -19.79 20.82 -1.00
N TRP A 611 -19.29 20.38 -2.15
CA TRP A 611 -19.61 19.05 -2.72
C TRP A 611 -18.94 17.89 -1.98
N LEU A 612 -17.93 18.19 -1.15
CA LEU A 612 -17.14 17.20 -0.43
C LEU A 612 -17.60 17.06 1.03
N LEU A 613 -18.38 18.01 1.55
CA LEU A 613 -18.84 18.05 2.94
C LEU A 613 -19.66 16.81 3.32
N ALA A 614 -20.58 16.37 2.47
CA ALA A 614 -21.41 15.18 2.76
C ALA A 614 -20.54 13.92 2.94
N ASN A 615 -19.56 13.70 2.06
CA ASN A 615 -18.65 12.56 2.14
C ASN A 615 -17.73 12.61 3.37
N LEU A 616 -17.31 13.83 3.75
CA LEU A 616 -16.52 14.04 4.96
C LEU A 616 -17.33 13.73 6.21
N ILE A 617 -18.56 14.26 6.29
CA ILE A 617 -19.43 14.18 7.47
C ILE A 617 -20.01 12.78 7.66
N ALA A 618 -20.32 12.05 6.59
CA ALA A 618 -20.86 10.68 6.64
C ALA A 618 -20.09 9.74 7.58
N ASN A 619 -18.79 9.97 7.72
CA ASN A 619 -17.90 9.09 8.47
C ASN A 619 -17.42 9.70 9.80
N LEU A 620 -18.07 10.76 10.30
CA LEU A 620 -17.78 11.37 11.61
C LEU A 620 -18.72 10.79 12.70
N PRO A 621 -18.44 11.02 14.00
CA PRO A 621 -19.30 10.55 15.08
C PRO A 621 -20.73 11.09 15.00
N GLU A 622 -21.69 10.31 15.51
CA GLU A 622 -23.14 10.63 15.54
C GLU A 622 -23.46 12.04 16.06
N ALA A 623 -22.73 12.51 17.09
CA ALA A 623 -22.91 13.86 17.63
C ALA A 623 -22.74 14.96 16.56
N VAL A 624 -21.88 14.75 15.57
CA VAL A 624 -21.71 15.66 14.42
C VAL A 624 -22.91 15.57 13.49
N HIS A 625 -23.39 14.37 13.18
CA HIS A 625 -24.56 14.17 12.30
C HIS A 625 -25.78 14.89 12.83
N LEU A 626 -26.10 14.71 14.12
CA LEU A 626 -27.25 15.36 14.76
C LEU A 626 -27.12 16.89 14.78
N LYS A 627 -25.91 17.41 15.02
CA LYS A 627 -25.68 18.85 15.11
C LYS A 627 -25.64 19.55 13.75
N VAL A 628 -25.09 18.89 12.75
CA VAL A 628 -25.14 19.34 11.35
C VAL A 628 -26.57 19.25 10.82
N HIS A 629 -27.31 18.16 11.10
CA HIS A 629 -28.70 18.01 10.72
C HIS A 629 -29.59 19.12 11.31
N SER A 630 -29.47 19.39 12.62
CA SER A 630 -30.24 20.48 13.24
C SER A 630 -29.92 21.85 12.65
N SER A 631 -28.64 22.14 12.36
CA SER A 631 -28.23 23.43 11.77
C SER A 631 -28.66 23.56 10.30
N THR A 632 -28.60 22.49 9.52
CA THR A 632 -29.05 22.46 8.11
C THR A 632 -30.57 22.47 7.98
N THR A 633 -31.30 21.89 8.94
CA THR A 633 -32.76 21.99 9.01
C THR A 633 -33.21 23.41 9.37
N LEU A 634 -32.48 24.09 10.26
CA LEU A 634 -32.72 25.51 10.53
C LEU A 634 -32.45 26.40 9.30
N LEU A 635 -31.45 26.05 8.47
CA LEU A 635 -31.22 26.72 7.18
C LEU A 635 -32.37 26.52 6.19
N LEU A 636 -33.01 25.34 6.19
CA LEU A 636 -34.23 25.09 5.41
C LEU A 636 -35.39 25.97 5.89
N GLU A 637 -35.51 26.18 7.19
CA GLU A 637 -36.56 27.01 7.83
C GLU A 637 -36.34 28.51 7.58
N THR A 638 -35.09 28.98 7.57
CA THR A 638 -34.74 30.40 7.40
C THR A 638 -34.74 30.89 5.94
N GLY A 639 -35.08 30.03 4.99
CA GLY A 639 -35.30 30.40 3.59
C GLY A 639 -34.01 30.75 2.86
N ILE A 640 -33.23 29.75 2.45
CA ILE A 640 -32.20 29.95 1.42
C ILE A 640 -32.92 30.48 0.16
N LYS A 641 -32.68 31.74 -0.24
CA LYS A 641 -33.24 32.31 -1.47
C LYS A 641 -32.73 31.53 -2.69
N VAL A 642 -33.61 30.71 -3.26
CA VAL A 642 -33.33 29.72 -4.32
C VAL A 642 -33.13 30.35 -5.70
N ASP A 643 -33.47 31.63 -5.89
CA ASP A 643 -33.27 32.44 -7.11
C ASP A 643 -31.86 32.33 -7.71
N PHE A 644 -30.89 32.03 -6.87
CA PHE A 644 -29.48 32.03 -7.21
C PHE A 644 -29.01 30.72 -7.90
N ILE A 645 -29.57 29.58 -7.53
CA ILE A 645 -29.04 28.26 -7.90
C ILE A 645 -29.43 27.90 -9.34
N LEU A 646 -30.64 28.26 -9.79
CA LEU A 646 -31.15 27.90 -11.12
C LEU A 646 -30.49 28.64 -12.29
N LYS A 647 -29.98 29.87 -12.08
CA LYS A 647 -29.38 30.66 -13.16
C LYS A 647 -28.05 30.08 -13.68
N ILE A 648 -27.37 29.25 -12.89
CA ILE A 648 -26.14 28.54 -13.26
C ILE A 648 -26.44 27.23 -14.02
N ILE A 649 -27.60 26.60 -13.77
CA ILE A 649 -28.02 25.33 -14.39
C ILE A 649 -28.09 25.45 -15.91
N CYS A 650 -28.63 26.56 -16.43
CA CYS A 650 -28.83 26.72 -17.86
C CYS A 650 -27.53 26.88 -18.66
N THR A 651 -26.41 27.23 -18.03
CA THR A 651 -25.13 27.46 -18.73
C THR A 651 -24.16 26.28 -18.74
N ASN A 652 -24.35 25.26 -17.89
CA ASN A 652 -23.36 24.21 -17.68
C ASN A 652 -23.76 22.82 -18.21
N ILE A 653 -24.97 22.66 -18.75
CA ILE A 653 -25.49 21.36 -19.26
C ILE A 653 -24.80 20.95 -20.59
N GLU A 654 -24.14 21.85 -21.31
CA GLU A 654 -23.53 21.52 -22.62
C GLU A 654 -22.16 20.80 -22.52
N LEU A 655 -21.51 20.75 -21.35
CA LEU A 655 -20.13 20.23 -21.21
C LEU A 655 -20.02 18.83 -20.58
N SER A 656 -21.12 18.23 -20.09
CA SER A 656 -21.07 16.97 -19.32
C SER A 656 -20.98 15.67 -20.14
N ASN A 657 -20.93 15.75 -21.48
CA ASN A 657 -21.03 14.55 -22.32
C ASN A 657 -19.77 13.66 -22.37
N ASN A 658 -18.63 14.03 -21.76
CA ASN A 658 -17.36 13.30 -21.97
C ASN A 658 -16.59 12.81 -20.74
N PHE A 659 -17.11 12.88 -19.50
CA PHE A 659 -16.31 12.53 -18.32
C PHE A 659 -16.89 11.40 -17.45
N LYS A 660 -16.24 10.23 -17.51
CA LYS A 660 -16.56 9.01 -16.72
C LYS A 660 -16.35 9.14 -15.20
N LEU A 661 -15.70 10.18 -14.70
CA LEU A 661 -15.44 10.38 -13.25
C LEU A 661 -16.70 10.77 -12.44
N LEU A 662 -17.73 11.30 -13.10
CA LEU A 662 -19.05 11.54 -12.48
C LEU A 662 -19.87 10.25 -12.25
N ASN A 663 -19.37 9.08 -12.70
CA ASN A 663 -20.05 7.80 -12.46
C ASN A 663 -20.08 7.37 -10.99
N ILE A 664 -19.28 7.97 -10.10
CA ILE A 664 -19.40 7.75 -8.65
C ILE A 664 -20.68 8.41 -8.10
N PHE A 665 -21.21 9.42 -8.78
CA PHE A 665 -22.47 10.10 -8.46
C PHE A 665 -23.65 9.60 -9.31
N LYS A 666 -23.60 8.37 -9.85
CA LYS A 666 -24.69 7.76 -10.64
C LYS A 666 -25.94 7.52 -9.79
N VAL A 667 -26.70 8.58 -9.58
CA VAL A 667 -28.15 8.56 -9.42
C VAL A 667 -28.74 8.93 -10.78
N GLY A 668 -29.80 8.22 -11.18
CA GLY A 668 -30.33 8.10 -12.53
C GLY A 668 -30.48 9.40 -13.33
N ARG A 669 -30.39 9.22 -14.65
CA ARG A 669 -30.70 10.20 -15.68
C ARG A 669 -32.09 10.78 -15.45
N ASP A 670 -32.20 11.99 -14.92
CA ASP A 670 -33.36 12.85 -15.13
C ASP A 670 -32.89 14.30 -15.12
N THR A 671 -32.99 14.92 -16.29
CA THR A 671 -32.60 16.30 -16.60
C THR A 671 -33.61 17.26 -16.00
N ASN A 672 -33.34 17.82 -14.80
CA ASN A 672 -33.70 19.20 -14.35
C ASN A 672 -33.54 19.48 -12.84
N SER A 673 -32.96 18.58 -12.01
CA SER A 673 -32.86 18.74 -10.55
C SER A 673 -31.42 18.85 -9.99
N ASN A 674 -30.42 19.15 -10.83
CA ASN A 674 -29.02 18.79 -10.55
C ASN A 674 -28.17 19.74 -9.66
N LEU A 675 -28.72 20.77 -9.00
CA LEU A 675 -27.93 21.64 -8.11
C LEU A 675 -28.37 21.70 -6.63
N GLN A 676 -29.42 20.97 -6.24
CA GLN A 676 -29.75 20.76 -4.82
C GLN A 676 -28.89 19.66 -4.18
N LEU A 677 -28.11 18.94 -5.00
CA LEU A 677 -27.49 17.67 -4.67
C LEU A 677 -26.53 17.68 -3.47
N PRO A 678 -25.60 18.65 -3.29
CA PRO A 678 -24.66 18.57 -2.16
C PRO A 678 -25.30 18.91 -0.81
N PHE A 679 -26.20 19.89 -0.77
CA PHE A 679 -26.97 20.22 0.43
C PHE A 679 -27.95 19.10 0.79
N LEU A 680 -28.65 18.56 -0.21
CA LEU A 680 -29.56 17.44 -0.07
C LEU A 680 -28.83 16.17 0.42
N ASN A 681 -27.73 15.81 -0.23
CA ASN A 681 -26.92 14.66 0.16
C ASN A 681 -26.38 14.81 1.58
N LEU A 682 -26.00 16.02 1.99
CA LEU A 682 -25.55 16.28 3.36
C LEU A 682 -26.65 15.98 4.38
N ILE A 683 -27.88 16.48 4.15
CA ILE A 683 -29.01 16.20 5.04
C ILE A 683 -29.31 14.70 5.07
N LEU A 684 -29.38 14.05 3.90
CA LEU A 684 -29.66 12.62 3.77
C LEU A 684 -28.64 11.75 4.51
N VAL A 685 -27.35 12.09 4.38
CA VAL A 685 -26.25 11.41 5.10
C VAL A 685 -26.41 11.56 6.61
N CYS A 686 -26.74 12.77 7.10
CA CYS A 686 -26.89 13.00 8.54
C CYS A 686 -28.14 12.34 9.16
N ILE A 687 -29.07 11.80 8.36
CA ILE A 687 -30.30 11.14 8.83
C ILE A 687 -30.42 9.67 8.35
N GLU A 688 -29.36 9.13 7.75
CA GLU A 688 -29.36 7.78 7.13
C GLU A 688 -29.66 6.69 8.16
N ASP A 689 -29.11 6.81 9.38
CA ASP A 689 -29.29 5.83 10.47
C ASP A 689 -30.23 6.34 11.59
N HIS A 690 -30.86 7.50 11.41
CA HIS A 690 -31.60 8.21 12.46
C HIS A 690 -33.10 8.28 12.18
N GLU A 691 -33.86 7.23 12.54
CA GLU A 691 -35.28 7.11 12.20
C GLU A 691 -36.17 8.16 12.89
N LYS A 692 -35.83 8.60 14.11
CA LYS A 692 -36.61 9.60 14.85
C LYS A 692 -36.47 10.98 14.22
N GLU A 693 -35.24 11.37 13.88
CA GLU A 693 -34.89 12.60 13.20
C GLU A 693 -35.50 12.62 11.80
N ARG A 694 -35.50 11.47 11.11
CA ARG A 694 -36.16 11.30 9.81
C ARG A 694 -37.66 11.59 9.89
N LYS A 695 -38.36 11.04 10.88
CA LYS A 695 -39.80 11.28 11.10
C LYS A 695 -40.06 12.76 11.42
N SER A 696 -39.29 13.33 12.35
CA SER A 696 -39.41 14.75 12.70
C SER A 696 -39.15 15.69 11.52
N LEU A 697 -38.20 15.35 10.63
CA LEU A 697 -37.95 16.11 9.41
C LEU A 697 -39.12 16.03 8.43
N ILE A 698 -39.77 14.87 8.27
CA ILE A 698 -40.95 14.73 7.41
C ILE A 698 -42.08 15.62 7.93
N ASP A 699 -42.37 15.57 9.23
CA ASP A 699 -43.42 16.39 9.85
C ASP A 699 -43.15 17.89 9.61
N LYS A 700 -41.91 18.33 9.84
CA LYS A 700 -41.46 19.70 9.56
C LYS A 700 -41.56 20.06 8.08
N LEU A 701 -41.21 19.17 7.16
CA LEU A 701 -41.30 19.43 5.72
C LEU A 701 -42.76 19.58 5.28
N ILE A 702 -43.67 18.79 5.85
CA ILE A 702 -45.11 18.90 5.61
C ILE A 702 -45.62 20.26 6.10
N GLU A 703 -45.31 20.65 7.35
CA GLU A 703 -45.66 21.96 7.91
C GLU A 703 -45.10 23.11 7.06
N GLN A 704 -43.84 23.01 6.62
CA GLN A 704 -43.22 24.03 5.77
C GLN A 704 -43.87 24.13 4.39
N MET A 705 -44.24 23.00 3.77
CA MET A 705 -44.95 23.01 2.48
C MET A 705 -46.34 23.63 2.64
N GLN A 706 -47.05 23.31 3.72
CA GLN A 706 -48.34 23.92 4.06
C GLN A 706 -48.18 25.43 4.25
N HIS A 707 -47.18 25.86 5.04
CA HIS A 707 -46.88 27.28 5.25
C HIS A 707 -46.53 28.01 3.95
N CYS A 708 -45.69 27.42 3.08
CA CYS A 708 -45.34 28.03 1.78
C CYS A 708 -46.58 28.26 0.90
N VAL A 709 -47.51 27.29 0.89
CA VAL A 709 -48.76 27.38 0.14
C VAL A 709 -49.69 28.42 0.78
N GLU A 710 -49.85 28.41 2.10
CA GLU A 710 -50.68 29.37 2.83
C GLU A 710 -50.17 30.80 2.68
N GLU A 711 -48.86 31.01 2.74
CA GLU A 711 -48.20 32.29 2.53
C GLU A 711 -48.48 32.82 1.12
N TYR A 712 -48.32 31.98 0.09
CA TYR A 712 -48.67 32.34 -1.29
C TYR A 712 -50.16 32.67 -1.48
N MET A 713 -51.04 31.88 -0.84
CA MET A 713 -52.51 32.10 -0.88
C MET A 713 -52.95 33.36 -0.13
N ARG A 714 -52.17 33.80 0.87
CA ARG A 714 -52.40 35.06 1.60
C ARG A 714 -51.91 36.26 0.79
N ASP A 715 -50.77 36.12 0.10
CA ASP A 715 -50.11 37.21 -0.63
C ASP A 715 -50.70 37.47 -2.04
N SER A 716 -51.23 36.45 -2.71
CA SER A 716 -51.95 36.53 -4.01
C SER A 716 -53.23 37.37 -3.97
N LYS A 717 -53.70 37.74 -2.77
CA LYS A 717 -54.84 38.65 -2.57
C LYS A 717 -54.45 40.13 -2.61
N THR A 718 -53.16 40.45 -2.69
CA THR A 718 -52.66 41.82 -2.84
C THR A 718 -52.40 42.08 -4.33
N GLY A 719 -53.25 42.87 -5.00
CA GLY A 719 -53.13 43.13 -6.44
C GLY A 719 -51.80 43.80 -6.81
N ARG A 720 -50.85 43.00 -7.33
CA ARG A 720 -49.49 43.42 -7.72
C ARG A 720 -49.27 43.22 -9.22
N SER A 721 -48.10 43.65 -9.72
CA SER A 721 -47.76 43.56 -11.14
C SER A 721 -47.47 42.11 -11.58
N GLN A 722 -47.83 41.76 -12.83
CA GLN A 722 -47.67 40.40 -13.39
C GLN A 722 -46.25 39.82 -13.25
N LYS A 723 -45.21 40.65 -13.41
CA LYS A 723 -43.80 40.23 -13.27
C LYS A 723 -43.42 39.83 -11.85
N GLU A 724 -44.01 40.46 -10.84
CA GLU A 724 -43.78 40.10 -9.43
C GLU A 724 -44.52 38.83 -9.04
N GLU A 725 -45.71 38.60 -9.61
CA GLU A 725 -46.46 37.36 -9.41
C GLU A 725 -45.75 36.14 -10.03
N ASP A 726 -45.20 36.29 -11.24
CA ASP A 726 -44.43 35.23 -11.90
C ASP A 726 -43.16 34.86 -11.11
N ALA A 727 -42.39 35.87 -10.65
CA ALA A 727 -41.20 35.64 -9.82
C ALA A 727 -41.52 34.96 -8.47
N LYS A 728 -42.66 35.32 -7.85
CA LYS A 728 -43.12 34.67 -6.61
C LYS A 728 -43.62 33.25 -6.84
N ARG A 729 -44.31 33.01 -7.95
CA ARG A 729 -44.77 31.67 -8.33
C ARG A 729 -43.58 30.75 -8.58
N ASP A 730 -42.55 31.23 -9.27
CA ASP A 730 -41.31 30.48 -9.48
C ASP A 730 -40.61 30.18 -8.15
N ASN A 731 -40.56 31.15 -7.22
CA ASN A 731 -39.99 30.95 -5.89
C ASN A 731 -40.79 29.90 -5.06
N LEU A 732 -42.12 29.90 -5.13
CA LEU A 732 -42.96 28.88 -4.52
C LEU A 732 -42.68 27.49 -5.08
N VAL A 733 -42.68 27.35 -6.41
CA VAL A 733 -42.43 26.08 -7.11
C VAL A 733 -41.06 25.52 -6.73
N GLN A 734 -40.04 26.37 -6.68
CA GLN A 734 -38.69 25.99 -6.30
C GLN A 734 -38.59 25.52 -4.84
N ASN A 735 -39.26 26.23 -3.92
CA ASN A 735 -39.31 25.87 -2.50
C ASN A 735 -39.99 24.52 -2.25
N ILE A 736 -41.06 24.23 -2.99
CA ILE A 736 -41.76 22.96 -2.93
C ILE A 736 -40.92 21.85 -3.57
N GLN A 737 -40.30 22.12 -4.73
CA GLN A 737 -39.47 21.15 -5.45
C GLN A 737 -38.27 20.67 -4.62
N LEU A 738 -37.61 21.56 -3.86
CA LEU A 738 -36.53 21.19 -2.94
C LEU A 738 -37.01 20.18 -1.88
N ARG A 739 -38.14 20.47 -1.25
CA ARG A 739 -38.69 19.67 -0.16
C ARG A 739 -39.18 18.31 -0.67
N LEU A 740 -39.82 18.27 -1.83
CA LEU A 740 -40.20 17.03 -2.50
C LEU A 740 -38.98 16.21 -2.94
N SER A 741 -37.90 16.85 -3.39
CA SER A 741 -36.65 16.16 -3.74
C SER A 741 -36.00 15.52 -2.52
N LEU A 742 -36.07 16.16 -1.34
CA LEU A 742 -35.62 15.60 -0.08
C LEU A 742 -36.44 14.39 0.36
N ILE A 743 -37.77 14.49 0.27
CA ILE A 743 -38.66 13.36 0.51
C ILE A 743 -38.34 12.20 -0.45
N GLY A 744 -38.20 12.47 -1.75
CA GLY A 744 -37.85 11.46 -2.75
C GLY A 744 -36.49 10.80 -2.50
N GLY A 745 -35.48 11.59 -2.10
CA GLY A 745 -34.16 11.09 -1.69
C GLY A 745 -34.23 10.16 -0.47
N MET A 746 -35.02 10.53 0.53
CA MET A 746 -35.23 9.71 1.74
C MET A 746 -35.89 8.36 1.40
N PHE A 747 -36.92 8.35 0.55
CA PHE A 747 -37.55 7.11 0.07
C PHE A 747 -36.55 6.22 -0.67
N LYS A 748 -35.69 6.80 -1.51
CA LYS A 748 -34.66 6.07 -2.23
C LYS A 748 -33.65 5.41 -1.28
N THR A 749 -33.20 6.10 -0.23
CA THR A 749 -32.29 5.54 0.78
C THR A 749 -32.92 4.35 1.52
N VAL A 750 -34.21 4.45 1.87
CA VAL A 750 -34.97 3.35 2.49
C VAL A 750 -35.07 2.14 1.56
N LEU A 751 -35.39 2.35 0.27
CA LEU A 751 -35.48 1.27 -0.71
C LEU A 751 -34.13 0.59 -0.95
N LEU A 752 -33.03 1.35 -0.97
CA LEU A 752 -31.67 0.79 -1.11
C LEU A 752 -31.25 -0.02 0.12
N HIS A 753 -31.61 0.41 1.32
CA HIS A 753 -31.35 -0.33 2.56
C HIS A 753 -32.07 -1.69 2.57
N ARG A 754 -33.32 -1.73 2.13
CA ARG A 754 -34.11 -2.97 2.06
C ARG A 754 -33.59 -4.01 1.07
N ASN A 755 -32.79 -3.60 0.08
CA ASN A 755 -32.16 -4.49 -0.90
C ASN A 755 -30.76 -4.97 -0.49
N ARG A 756 -30.20 -4.45 0.63
CA ARG A 756 -28.89 -4.85 1.17
C ARG A 756 -29.00 -5.85 2.33
N THR A 757 -30.15 -5.95 2.97
CA THR A 757 -30.57 -7.02 3.89
C THR A 757 -31.22 -8.14 3.11
#